data_AF-A0A9E5KFZ5-F1
#
_entry.id   AF-A0A9E5KFZ5-F1
#
_cell.length_a   1.000
_cell.length_b   1.000
_cell.length_c   1.000
_cell.angle_alpha   90.00
_cell.angle_beta   90.00
_cell.angle_gamma   90.00
#
_symmetry.space_group_name_H-M   'P 1'
#
loop_
_entity.id
_entity.type
_entity.pdbx_description
1 polymer ?
#
loop_
_entity_poly.entity_id
_entity_poly.type
_entity_poly.pdbx_seq_one_letter_code
_entity_poly.pdbx_strand_id
1 'polypeptide(L)'
;VGLGALATDTGTLTIEGTTTLGFGSVVGAGLSVPNKNLAAISVGSGGVLQLVAPSVSASNVDASAWANILGTVSIKSTAPSGSVTFFGNPSTLGPDTVIESLGSINLSGKVNALSRLSLLADTDSNNSGSVTVSNNLAVGGPGPDSLVFQGASIVISSPVTLSGTGSEVVFQPSNPAINIFLAQSSGTGLNVSSSTLDMVSGTDRLVLGRTDGTGNIRIAGLSRSGTDIEIRQSPIGAGSIILDDAPGFALNNGANPIFLTAGTGGIVAVRSNGIPELITTGATINLETTGGIGSALLPLELAGAKGGSPTVLVGATYQPTRAVVLSGIGDLVVGAVTTNNAPLTLTGVNVDITDDIGTGTGAISITATNNLSLGGTSAIQGGKILLSSGGILSQAAGVTVSAGASPLEIIAGTFTLSGAPQSLASAGSVIVRPASAGSSLGIGIVRQVNLTQADINRFDPTTTLILGSTTQTGEIAMAGGVNFPNDTIVQVDTTSVATIRVDQGGVTGSGSLTLNAGLAPVIISGIGADITVAGNLTINGGILIGTANRTLKSSGGNIVVNGAGGVASQLPAVALTLDAAGLINLSTTSFGKGVTNQFLAGLKITAGSSIVMPNAASTVNGAVTIEAGTGINFSKPLTALGDVSIDGGTGTVILPAGADINVTGSGKTILLP
;
A
#
# COMPACT_ATOMS: atom_id res chain seq x y z
N VAL A 1 18.12 47.90 34.24
CA VAL A 1 18.75 49.23 34.47
C VAL A 1 18.64 50.03 33.19
N GLY A 2 17.96 51.18 33.19
CA GLY A 2 17.93 52.08 32.02
C GLY A 2 19.17 52.95 32.00
N LEU A 3 20.18 52.58 31.21
CA LEU A 3 21.39 53.37 31.05
C LEU A 3 21.13 54.45 29.98
N GLY A 4 20.76 55.65 30.43
CA GLY A 4 20.85 56.84 29.59
C GLY A 4 22.32 57.17 29.34
N ALA A 5 22.69 57.26 28.06
CA ALA A 5 23.99 57.69 27.52
C ALA A 5 25.20 57.58 28.48
N LEU A 6 25.87 56.43 28.48
CA LEU A 6 27.18 56.29 29.11
C LEU A 6 28.18 57.21 28.41
N ALA A 7 28.56 58.29 29.09
CA ALA A 7 29.60 59.19 28.69
C ALA A 7 30.98 58.54 28.87
N THR A 8 31.68 58.38 27.74
CA THR A 8 33.13 58.54 27.49
C THR A 8 34.22 57.83 28.30
N ASP A 9 33.97 57.19 29.45
CA ASP A 9 35.06 56.56 30.22
C ASP A 9 35.15 55.03 30.12
N THR A 10 36.38 54.53 30.07
CA THR A 10 36.76 53.11 29.98
C THR A 10 36.35 52.36 31.25
N GLY A 11 35.40 51.43 31.16
CA GLY A 11 35.00 50.56 32.26
C GLY A 11 34.50 49.20 31.77
N THR A 12 34.72 48.16 32.58
CA THR A 12 34.13 46.83 32.41
C THR A 12 32.77 46.81 33.09
N LEU A 13 31.71 46.46 32.36
CA LEU A 13 30.39 46.21 32.94
C LEU A 13 30.23 44.70 33.12
N THR A 14 30.39 44.22 34.35
CA THR A 14 30.11 42.82 34.73
C THR A 14 28.70 42.73 35.28
N ILE A 15 27.87 41.86 34.71
CA ILE A 15 26.56 41.52 35.25
C ILE A 15 26.58 40.07 35.73
N GLU A 16 26.47 39.89 37.05
CA GLU A 16 26.30 38.58 37.68
C GLU A 16 24.83 38.38 38.07
N GLY A 17 24.27 37.19 37.83
CA GLY A 17 22.88 36.83 38.13
C GLY A 17 21.86 37.06 36.98
N THR A 18 20.57 36.91 37.26
CA THR A 18 19.45 36.93 36.28
C THR A 18 19.02 38.34 35.83
N THR A 19 19.92 39.32 35.85
CA THR A 19 19.57 40.73 35.67
C THR A 19 19.43 41.07 34.18
N THR A 20 18.28 41.63 33.77
CA THR A 20 18.07 42.17 32.41
C THR A 20 18.59 43.61 32.30
N LEU A 21 19.52 43.84 31.37
CA LEU A 21 19.87 45.19 30.90
C LEU A 21 19.03 45.50 29.66
N GLY A 22 18.23 46.56 29.74
CA GLY A 22 17.52 47.12 28.60
C GLY A 22 18.02 48.54 28.35
N PHE A 23 18.54 48.79 27.14
CA PHE A 23 18.77 50.15 26.67
C PHE A 23 17.42 50.71 26.22
N GLY A 24 16.91 51.73 26.92
CA GLY A 24 15.62 52.34 26.59
C GLY A 24 15.64 52.97 25.20
N SER A 25 14.51 52.96 24.50
CA SER A 25 14.40 53.42 23.11
C SER A 25 14.89 54.86 22.96
N VAL A 26 16.00 55.06 22.24
CA VAL A 26 16.35 56.38 21.70
C VAL A 26 15.44 56.61 20.50
N VAL A 27 14.35 57.33 20.71
CA VAL A 27 13.38 57.64 19.65
C VAL A 27 14.08 58.52 18.60
N GLY A 28 14.36 57.97 17.42
CA GLY A 28 14.73 58.74 16.22
C GLY A 28 16.09 58.45 15.59
N ALA A 29 17.02 57.75 16.26
CA ALA A 29 18.31 57.36 15.67
C ALA A 29 18.68 55.96 16.14
N GLY A 30 19.09 55.07 15.23
CA GLY A 30 19.45 53.69 15.54
C GLY A 30 20.47 53.60 16.69
N LEU A 31 20.45 52.49 17.44
CA LEU A 31 21.50 52.20 18.41
C LEU A 31 22.75 51.80 17.62
N SER A 32 23.54 52.80 17.25
CA SER A 32 24.93 52.62 16.86
C SER A 32 25.74 52.67 18.14
N VAL A 33 26.47 51.61 18.48
CA VAL A 33 27.50 51.64 19.53
C VAL A 33 28.79 52.08 18.82
N PRO A 34 29.11 53.38 18.74
CA PRO A 34 30.09 53.87 17.77
C PRO A 34 31.52 53.79 18.30
N ASN A 35 31.74 53.21 19.49
CA ASN A 35 32.95 53.47 20.26
C ASN A 35 33.85 52.23 20.39
N LYS A 36 35.10 52.37 19.93
CA LYS A 36 36.19 51.38 20.05
C LYS A 36 36.65 51.13 21.50
N ASN A 37 36.01 51.77 22.49
CA ASN A 37 36.50 51.88 23.87
C ASN A 37 35.63 51.18 24.94
N LEU A 38 34.56 50.45 24.56
CA LEU A 38 33.92 49.54 25.52
C LEU A 38 34.81 48.30 25.65
N ALA A 39 35.46 48.13 26.80
CA ALA A 39 36.52 47.13 26.96
C ALA A 39 36.00 45.69 27.07
N ALA A 40 34.83 45.46 27.68
CA ALA A 40 34.16 44.16 27.73
C ALA A 40 32.72 44.27 28.28
N ILE A 41 31.79 43.53 27.69
CA ILE A 41 30.48 43.20 28.29
C ILE A 41 30.53 41.71 28.66
N SER A 42 30.47 41.39 29.96
CA SER A 42 30.40 40.03 30.46
C SER A 42 29.06 39.77 31.13
N VAL A 43 28.40 38.68 30.74
CA VAL A 43 27.14 38.23 31.32
C VAL A 43 27.34 36.80 31.78
N GLY A 44 27.20 36.58 33.09
CA GLY A 44 27.35 35.27 33.70
C GLY A 44 26.33 34.23 33.19
N SER A 45 26.57 32.96 33.52
CA SER A 45 25.63 31.88 33.20
C SER A 45 24.25 32.18 33.80
N GLY A 46 23.21 32.12 32.97
CA GLY A 46 21.83 32.45 33.35
C GLY A 46 21.44 33.93 33.32
N GLY A 47 22.36 34.84 33.00
CA GLY A 47 22.02 36.24 32.72
C GLY A 47 21.42 36.42 31.31
N VAL A 48 20.64 37.49 31.11
CA VAL A 48 20.03 37.83 29.81
C VAL A 48 20.48 39.22 29.37
N LEU A 49 21.17 39.32 28.24
CA LEU A 49 21.45 40.60 27.58
C LEU A 49 20.37 40.89 26.55
N GLN A 50 19.64 41.99 26.71
CA GLN A 50 18.61 42.39 25.75
C GLN A 50 18.94 43.75 25.11
N LEU A 51 19.18 43.75 23.79
CA LEU A 51 19.36 44.97 23.01
C LEU A 51 18.12 45.21 22.15
N VAL A 52 17.39 46.32 22.39
CA VAL A 52 16.18 46.66 21.63
C VAL A 52 16.34 48.05 21.02
N ALA A 53 16.25 48.18 19.70
CA ALA A 53 16.30 49.47 19.00
C ALA A 53 15.52 49.44 17.67
N PRO A 54 15.17 50.58 17.06
CA PRO A 54 14.55 50.60 15.73
C PRO A 54 15.42 49.99 14.63
N SER A 55 16.73 50.21 14.70
CA SER A 55 17.76 49.52 13.90
C SER A 55 18.97 49.28 14.80
N VAL A 56 19.59 48.11 14.67
CA VAL A 56 20.79 47.74 15.44
C VAL A 56 21.94 47.50 14.47
N SER A 57 22.95 48.36 14.50
CA SER A 57 24.19 48.16 13.73
C SER A 57 25.36 48.06 14.69
N ALA A 58 25.92 46.86 14.80
CA ALA A 58 27.18 46.62 15.51
C ALA A 58 28.32 46.67 14.48
N SER A 59 28.57 47.84 13.90
CA SER A 59 29.52 47.99 12.80
C SER A 59 30.98 48.22 13.22
N ASN A 60 31.27 48.37 14.52
CA ASN A 60 32.61 48.76 15.00
C ASN A 60 32.95 48.25 16.41
N VAL A 61 32.26 47.23 16.92
CA VAL A 61 32.63 46.67 18.23
C VAL A 61 33.77 45.68 18.03
N ASP A 62 34.93 45.97 18.61
CA ASP A 62 36.08 45.07 18.56
C ASP A 62 35.67 43.70 19.13
N ALA A 63 36.07 42.62 18.45
CA ALA A 63 35.75 41.25 18.81
C ALA A 63 36.14 40.90 20.26
N SER A 64 37.17 41.58 20.77
CA SER A 64 37.67 41.49 22.14
C SER A 64 36.66 41.97 23.19
N ALA A 65 35.76 42.90 22.85
CA ALA A 65 34.79 43.49 23.78
C ALA A 65 33.55 42.61 24.03
N TRP A 66 33.35 41.56 23.22
CA TRP A 66 32.27 40.58 23.37
C TRP A 66 32.72 39.29 24.06
N ALA A 67 33.95 39.24 24.58
CA ALA A 67 34.48 38.04 25.20
C ALA A 67 33.68 37.66 26.47
N ASN A 68 33.23 36.39 26.54
CA ASN A 68 32.62 35.74 27.70
C ASN A 68 31.15 36.09 28.02
N ILE A 69 30.29 36.19 27.01
CA ILE A 69 28.85 36.09 27.28
C ILE A 69 28.49 34.61 27.44
N LEU A 70 28.23 34.18 28.67
CA LEU A 70 27.83 32.81 29.02
C LEU A 70 26.31 32.66 29.19
N GLY A 71 25.57 33.77 29.14
CA GLY A 71 24.11 33.84 29.25
C GLY A 71 23.39 33.94 27.89
N THR A 72 22.07 34.14 27.94
CA THR A 72 21.24 34.30 26.73
C THR A 72 21.40 35.71 26.15
N VAL A 73 21.56 35.81 24.83
CA VAL A 73 21.61 37.10 24.12
C VAL A 73 20.35 37.26 23.27
N SER A 74 19.60 38.32 23.49
CA SER A 74 18.44 38.71 22.67
C SER A 74 18.68 40.07 22.04
N ILE A 75 18.66 40.14 20.71
CA ILE A 75 18.87 41.38 19.96
C ILE A 75 17.64 41.60 19.09
N LYS A 76 16.90 42.68 19.28
CA LYS A 76 15.61 42.93 18.63
C LYS A 76 15.59 44.27 17.91
N SER A 77 15.32 44.24 16.61
CA SER A 77 14.96 45.41 15.81
C SER A 77 13.44 45.59 15.75
N THR A 78 12.92 46.77 16.12
CA THR A 78 11.47 47.03 16.23
C THR A 78 10.88 47.88 15.10
N ALA A 79 11.67 48.34 14.13
CA ALA A 79 11.13 49.03 12.96
C ALA A 79 10.92 48.05 11.79
N PRO A 80 9.81 48.12 11.04
CA PRO A 80 9.58 47.26 9.86
C PRO A 80 10.68 47.37 8.79
N SER A 81 11.34 48.53 8.67
CA SER A 81 12.50 48.76 7.81
C SER A 81 13.85 48.62 8.54
N GLY A 82 13.81 48.25 9.82
CA GLY A 82 14.99 48.15 10.67
C GLY A 82 15.82 46.93 10.30
N SER A 83 17.14 47.10 10.18
CA SER A 83 18.05 45.99 9.99
C SER A 83 18.84 45.70 11.26
N VAL A 84 19.15 44.44 11.49
CA VAL A 84 20.20 44.03 12.42
C VAL A 84 21.42 43.64 11.60
N THR A 85 22.52 44.39 11.74
CA THR A 85 23.76 44.07 11.02
C THR A 85 24.93 43.90 12.00
N PHE A 86 25.64 42.78 11.86
CA PHE A 86 26.87 42.51 12.60
C PHE A 86 28.06 42.61 11.65
N PHE A 87 28.99 43.52 11.95
CA PHE A 87 30.29 43.59 11.32
C PHE A 87 31.36 43.33 12.39
N GLY A 88 32.00 42.15 12.36
CA GLY A 88 33.01 41.79 13.36
C GLY A 88 33.14 40.29 13.56
N ASN A 89 34.14 39.84 14.31
CA ASN A 89 34.39 38.42 14.59
C ASN A 89 34.11 38.16 16.08
N PRO A 90 32.86 38.26 16.59
CA PRO A 90 32.58 37.96 18.00
C PRO A 90 33.10 36.55 18.31
N SER A 91 34.09 36.48 19.20
CA SER A 91 34.84 35.26 19.45
C SER A 91 33.95 34.16 20.04
N THR A 92 32.91 34.50 20.80
CA THR A 92 31.86 33.61 21.30
C THR A 92 30.58 34.38 21.65
N LEU A 93 29.42 33.92 21.16
CA LEU A 93 28.10 34.27 21.71
C LEU A 93 27.67 33.15 22.67
N GLY A 94 26.85 33.51 23.66
CA GLY A 94 26.36 32.58 24.67
C GLY A 94 25.56 31.40 24.09
N PRO A 95 25.25 30.38 24.93
CA PRO A 95 24.64 29.12 24.51
C PRO A 95 23.28 29.29 23.82
N ASP A 96 22.52 30.35 24.15
CA ASP A 96 21.26 30.67 23.49
C ASP A 96 21.29 32.11 22.98
N THR A 97 21.42 32.26 21.66
CA THR A 97 21.37 33.57 21.01
C THR A 97 20.14 33.67 20.11
N VAL A 98 19.32 34.68 20.33
CA VAL A 98 18.18 35.03 19.48
C VAL A 98 18.37 36.43 18.91
N ILE A 99 18.42 36.54 17.60
CA ILE A 99 18.45 37.80 16.86
C ILE A 99 17.11 37.93 16.14
N GLU A 100 16.30 38.89 16.56
CA GLU A 100 15.00 39.21 15.97
C GLU A 100 15.07 40.53 15.20
N SER A 101 14.42 40.59 14.04
CA SER A 101 14.22 41.83 13.30
C SER A 101 12.83 41.86 12.70
N LEU A 102 12.16 43.01 12.67
CA LEU A 102 10.97 43.19 11.82
C LEU A 102 11.34 43.37 10.34
N GLY A 103 12.58 43.77 10.04
CA GLY A 103 13.12 43.88 8.68
C GLY A 103 14.15 42.80 8.39
N SER A 104 15.35 43.18 7.95
CA SER A 104 16.41 42.25 7.58
C SER A 104 17.42 41.95 8.69
N ILE A 105 18.03 40.77 8.66
CA ILE A 105 19.20 40.39 9.46
C ILE A 105 20.37 40.13 8.50
N ASN A 106 21.47 40.85 8.67
CA ASN A 106 22.68 40.68 7.88
C ASN A 106 23.86 40.28 8.79
N LEU A 107 24.31 39.03 8.66
CA LEU A 107 25.51 38.53 9.34
C LEU A 107 26.69 38.63 8.39
N SER A 108 27.52 39.65 8.59
CA SER A 108 28.76 39.88 7.85
C SER A 108 29.99 39.68 8.75
N GLY A 109 29.90 38.77 9.71
CA GLY A 109 30.94 38.50 10.70
C GLY A 109 31.05 37.02 11.03
N LYS A 110 32.22 36.55 11.47
CA LYS A 110 32.33 35.19 12.01
C LYS A 110 31.69 35.18 13.39
N VAL A 111 30.61 34.43 13.53
CA VAL A 111 29.90 34.21 14.79
C VAL A 111 30.20 32.79 15.22
N ASN A 112 30.67 32.61 16.46
CA ASN A 112 30.72 31.30 17.12
C ASN A 112 29.63 31.28 18.20
N ALA A 113 28.51 30.60 17.95
CA ALA A 113 27.49 30.38 19.00
C ALA A 113 27.75 29.06 19.72
N LEU A 114 27.59 29.04 21.04
CA LEU A 114 27.94 27.88 21.87
C LEU A 114 26.94 26.72 21.81
N SER A 115 25.69 26.92 21.36
CA SER A 115 24.77 25.79 21.13
C SER A 115 23.57 26.15 20.25
N ARG A 116 22.92 27.31 20.45
CA ARG A 116 21.71 27.68 19.72
C ARG A 116 21.79 29.10 19.19
N LEU A 117 21.46 29.25 17.91
CA LEU A 117 21.34 30.54 17.24
C LEU A 117 20.01 30.60 16.48
N SER A 118 19.19 31.58 16.78
CA SER A 118 17.94 31.85 16.06
C SER A 118 18.01 33.21 15.38
N LEU A 119 17.85 33.23 14.07
CA LEU A 119 17.80 34.44 13.24
C LEU A 119 16.37 34.60 12.74
N LEU A 120 15.60 35.41 13.46
CA LEU A 120 14.16 35.59 13.27
C LEU A 120 13.89 36.94 12.60
N ALA A 121 14.02 36.99 11.28
CA ALA A 121 13.56 38.13 10.51
C ALA A 121 12.02 38.08 10.38
N ASP A 122 11.43 39.26 10.16
CA ASP A 122 10.04 39.41 9.74
C ASP A 122 9.01 38.88 10.75
N THR A 123 9.13 39.22 12.03
CA THR A 123 8.15 38.73 13.04
C THR A 123 6.76 39.37 12.94
N ASP A 124 6.50 40.20 11.92
CA ASP A 124 5.18 40.74 11.64
C ASP A 124 4.45 39.97 10.52
N SER A 125 3.26 40.42 10.12
CA SER A 125 2.42 39.71 9.15
C SER A 125 2.70 40.09 7.68
N ASN A 126 3.65 40.98 7.39
CA ASN A 126 3.81 41.58 6.05
C ASN A 126 4.68 40.74 5.10
N ASN A 127 5.39 39.75 5.62
CA ASN A 127 6.20 38.80 4.87
C ASN A 127 7.37 39.43 4.07
N SER A 128 8.11 40.40 4.63
CA SER A 128 9.14 41.14 3.88
C SER A 128 10.56 41.01 4.42
N GLY A 129 10.76 40.58 5.66
CA GLY A 129 12.09 40.49 6.24
C GLY A 129 12.93 39.35 5.67
N SER A 130 14.24 39.58 5.59
CA SER A 130 15.20 38.65 4.99
C SER A 130 16.36 38.35 5.92
N VAL A 131 16.93 37.15 5.81
CA VAL A 131 18.17 36.77 6.50
C VAL A 131 19.27 36.56 5.47
N THR A 132 20.36 37.32 5.59
CA THR A 132 21.56 37.16 4.77
C THR A 132 22.75 36.78 5.64
N VAL A 133 23.42 35.67 5.31
CA VAL A 133 24.68 35.27 5.91
C VAL A 133 25.77 35.35 4.85
N SER A 134 26.66 36.33 4.99
CA SER A 134 27.69 36.65 3.99
C SER A 134 29.12 36.32 4.42
N ASN A 135 29.30 35.76 5.62
CA ASN A 135 30.58 35.31 6.15
C ASN A 135 30.44 33.96 6.85
N ASN A 136 31.57 33.31 7.13
CA ASN A 136 31.57 31.99 7.78
C ASN A 136 30.86 32.04 9.13
N LEU A 137 29.83 31.21 9.31
CA LEU A 137 29.11 31.06 10.56
C LEU A 137 29.44 29.69 11.15
N ALA A 138 29.85 29.65 12.42
CA ALA A 138 30.07 28.41 13.13
C ALA A 138 29.15 28.34 14.35
N VAL A 139 28.45 27.22 14.51
CA VAL A 139 27.71 26.91 15.74
C VAL A 139 28.32 25.64 16.31
N GLY A 140 28.66 25.65 17.59
CA GLY A 140 29.43 24.56 18.19
C GLY A 140 29.42 24.57 19.71
N GLY A 141 28.87 23.49 20.28
CA GLY A 141 28.88 23.22 21.71
C GLY A 141 29.11 21.74 22.06
N PRO A 142 29.21 21.41 23.35
CA PRO A 142 29.23 20.02 23.83
C PRO A 142 27.86 19.32 23.74
N GLY A 143 26.84 19.95 23.15
CA GLY A 143 25.46 19.46 23.07
C GLY A 143 24.90 19.52 21.65
N PRO A 144 23.59 19.21 21.48
CA PRO A 144 22.93 19.37 20.18
C PRO A 144 22.89 20.84 19.79
N ASP A 145 23.51 21.16 18.65
CA ASP A 145 23.48 22.51 18.13
C ASP A 145 22.19 22.75 17.34
N SER A 146 21.58 23.92 17.47
CA SER A 146 20.38 24.28 16.71
C SER A 146 20.53 25.66 16.08
N LEU A 147 20.38 25.72 14.76
CA LEU A 147 20.41 26.95 13.99
C LEU A 147 19.08 27.16 13.28
N VAL A 148 18.35 28.22 13.64
CA VAL A 148 17.05 28.53 13.06
C VAL A 148 17.16 29.78 12.19
N PHE A 149 16.76 29.65 10.93
CA PHE A 149 16.56 30.76 10.02
C PHE A 149 15.07 30.97 9.77
N GLN A 150 14.59 32.18 10.02
CA GLN A 150 13.22 32.58 9.78
C GLN A 150 13.15 33.89 9.01
N GLY A 151 12.33 33.93 7.95
CA GLY A 151 12.05 35.13 7.16
C GLY A 151 11.31 34.81 5.86
N ALA A 152 11.10 35.83 5.03
CA ALA A 152 10.54 35.72 3.69
C ALA A 152 11.57 35.34 2.62
N SER A 153 12.85 35.60 2.88
CA SER A 153 13.97 35.17 2.03
C SER A 153 15.18 34.88 2.89
N ILE A 154 15.86 33.77 2.63
CA ILE A 154 17.08 33.37 3.35
C ILE A 154 18.16 33.12 2.31
N VAL A 155 19.26 33.86 2.42
CA VAL A 155 20.41 33.77 1.50
C VAL A 155 21.67 33.52 2.32
N ILE A 156 22.33 32.40 2.04
CA ILE A 156 23.62 32.05 2.64
C ILE A 156 24.65 32.01 1.53
N SER A 157 25.60 32.94 1.56
CA SER A 157 26.67 33.07 0.54
C SER A 157 28.05 32.71 1.11
N SER A 158 28.12 32.16 2.32
CA SER A 158 29.35 31.70 2.97
C SER A 158 29.09 30.48 3.84
N PRO A 159 30.10 29.61 4.07
CA PRO A 159 29.90 28.37 4.79
C PRO A 159 29.30 28.55 6.18
N VAL A 160 28.30 27.74 6.48
CA VAL A 160 27.72 27.57 7.81
C VAL A 160 28.09 26.16 8.27
N THR A 161 28.75 26.05 9.42
CA THR A 161 29.20 24.75 9.95
C THR A 161 28.67 24.56 11.37
N LEU A 162 28.02 23.41 11.61
CA LEU A 162 27.65 22.92 12.94
C LEU A 162 28.66 21.83 13.35
N SER A 163 28.90 21.66 14.65
CA SER A 163 29.93 20.71 15.13
C SER A 163 29.50 19.81 16.28
N GLY A 164 28.38 20.08 16.93
CA GLY A 164 27.77 19.21 17.93
C GLY A 164 27.12 17.97 17.31
N THR A 165 26.99 16.91 18.10
CA THR A 165 26.18 15.74 17.75
C THR A 165 24.70 16.00 18.03
N GLY A 166 23.81 15.52 17.19
CA GLY A 166 22.38 15.87 17.18
C GLY A 166 22.11 17.27 16.59
N SER A 167 23.00 17.77 15.72
CA SER A 167 22.89 19.13 15.18
C SER A 167 21.72 19.27 14.20
N GLU A 168 20.96 20.37 14.33
CA GLU A 168 19.79 20.68 13.52
C GLU A 168 19.89 22.08 12.90
N VAL A 169 19.59 22.19 11.60
CA VAL A 169 19.35 23.48 10.94
C VAL A 169 17.91 23.56 10.47
N VAL A 170 17.20 24.61 10.86
CA VAL A 170 15.79 24.82 10.55
C VAL A 170 15.62 26.02 9.63
N PHE A 171 14.92 25.86 8.52
CA PHE A 171 14.46 26.95 7.65
C PHE A 171 12.94 27.03 7.72
N GLN A 172 12.39 28.18 8.10
CA GLN A 172 10.95 28.36 8.25
C GLN A 172 10.48 29.77 7.84
N PRO A 173 9.26 29.93 7.30
CA PRO A 173 8.73 31.25 6.95
C PRO A 173 8.48 32.08 8.22
N SER A 174 8.13 33.36 8.13
CA SER A 174 7.71 34.13 9.31
C SER A 174 6.29 33.79 9.77
N ASN A 175 5.35 33.75 8.83
CA ASN A 175 3.95 33.38 9.03
C ASN A 175 3.68 31.92 8.55
N PRO A 176 2.97 31.08 9.34
CA PRO A 176 2.69 29.69 8.99
C PRO A 176 1.94 29.49 7.67
N ALA A 177 1.17 30.46 7.18
CA ALA A 177 0.41 30.35 5.93
C ALA A 177 1.26 30.57 4.66
N ILE A 178 2.52 30.99 4.80
CA ILE A 178 3.40 31.25 3.66
C ILE A 178 3.91 29.95 3.06
N ASN A 179 3.93 29.90 1.73
CA ASN A 179 4.52 28.79 1.00
C ASN A 179 6.06 28.81 1.13
N ILE A 180 6.69 27.63 1.12
CA ILE A 180 8.14 27.47 1.02
C ILE A 180 8.47 26.91 -0.36
N PHE A 181 9.46 27.49 -1.04
CA PHE A 181 9.99 27.02 -2.32
C PHE A 181 11.45 26.64 -2.12
N LEU A 182 11.77 25.39 -2.42
CA LEU A 182 13.09 24.80 -2.21
C LEU A 182 13.72 24.47 -3.56
N ALA A 183 14.95 24.93 -3.75
CA ALA A 183 15.74 24.74 -4.96
C ALA A 183 15.07 25.26 -6.26
N GLN A 184 14.12 26.21 -6.14
CA GLN A 184 13.51 26.93 -7.26
C GLN A 184 13.75 28.45 -7.14
N SER A 185 13.99 29.15 -8.24
CA SER A 185 14.25 30.60 -8.23
C SER A 185 12.99 31.47 -8.26
N SER A 186 11.79 30.87 -8.30
CA SER A 186 10.53 31.61 -8.51
C SER A 186 9.40 31.11 -7.61
N GLY A 187 8.68 32.04 -6.97
CA GLY A 187 7.51 31.75 -6.15
C GLY A 187 7.21 32.89 -5.19
N THR A 188 5.96 33.02 -4.74
CA THR A 188 5.58 33.96 -3.68
C THR A 188 5.61 33.24 -2.33
N GLY A 189 6.69 33.42 -1.57
CA GLY A 189 6.88 32.81 -0.25
C GLY A 189 8.35 32.74 0.17
N LEU A 190 8.68 31.91 1.16
CA LEU A 190 10.05 31.66 1.56
C LEU A 190 10.79 30.90 0.47
N ASN A 191 11.78 31.54 -0.16
CA ASN A 191 12.66 30.88 -1.12
C ASN A 191 14.00 30.50 -0.47
N VAL A 192 14.36 29.22 -0.56
CA VAL A 192 15.68 28.71 -0.17
C VAL A 192 16.30 27.98 -1.37
N SER A 193 17.36 28.57 -1.94
CA SER A 193 18.04 28.01 -3.11
C SER A 193 18.89 26.79 -2.75
N SER A 194 19.18 25.93 -3.73
CA SER A 194 20.16 24.83 -3.57
C SER A 194 21.52 25.36 -3.10
N SER A 195 21.99 26.47 -3.70
CA SER A 195 23.23 27.12 -3.30
C SER A 195 23.24 27.54 -1.82
N THR A 196 22.10 27.97 -1.26
CA THR A 196 21.96 28.33 0.15
C THR A 196 22.08 27.10 1.04
N LEU A 197 21.46 25.98 0.63
CA LEU A 197 21.51 24.72 1.36
C LEU A 197 22.89 24.07 1.30
N ASP A 198 23.60 24.18 0.16
CA ASP A 198 24.95 23.64 -0.03
C ASP A 198 25.99 24.32 0.88
N MET A 199 25.74 25.57 1.31
CA MET A 199 26.61 26.25 2.26
C MET A 199 26.49 25.71 3.69
N VAL A 200 25.45 24.94 4.01
CA VAL A 200 25.23 24.38 5.35
C VAL A 200 25.89 23.00 5.45
N SER A 201 26.76 22.80 6.44
CA SER A 201 27.54 21.57 6.66
C SER A 201 27.59 21.18 8.15
N GLY A 202 27.95 19.92 8.43
CA GLY A 202 28.14 19.43 9.81
C GLY A 202 26.85 19.32 10.64
N THR A 203 25.69 19.28 9.98
CA THR A 203 24.39 19.10 10.63
C THR A 203 23.96 17.65 10.49
N ASP A 204 23.35 17.08 11.53
CA ASP A 204 22.79 15.73 11.45
C ASP A 204 21.41 15.75 10.80
N ARG A 205 20.65 16.85 10.98
CA ARG A 205 19.30 17.01 10.45
C ARG A 205 19.09 18.39 9.83
N LEU A 206 18.51 18.42 8.64
CA LEU A 206 18.00 19.63 7.98
C LEU A 206 16.47 19.62 8.05
N VAL A 207 15.89 20.66 8.64
CA VAL A 207 14.44 20.80 8.80
C VAL A 207 13.91 21.95 7.99
N LEU A 208 12.88 21.67 7.21
CA LEU A 208 12.23 22.63 6.33
C LEU A 208 10.76 22.75 6.74
N GLY A 209 10.36 23.95 7.14
CA GLY A 209 9.02 24.24 7.63
C GLY A 209 8.87 24.12 9.16
N ARG A 210 7.61 24.03 9.60
CA ARG A 210 7.18 24.21 10.99
C ARG A 210 5.90 23.43 11.26
N THR A 211 5.73 22.98 12.50
CA THR A 211 4.62 22.10 12.92
C THR A 211 3.25 22.79 12.95
N ASP A 212 3.20 24.12 12.87
CA ASP A 212 2.00 24.93 12.72
C ASP A 212 1.83 25.48 11.28
N GLY A 213 2.71 25.09 10.34
CA GLY A 213 2.70 25.56 8.96
C GLY A 213 1.47 25.10 8.19
N THR A 214 0.81 26.01 7.47
CA THR A 214 -0.38 25.74 6.65
C THR A 214 -0.19 26.10 5.18
N GLY A 215 0.86 26.85 4.83
CA GLY A 215 1.27 27.08 3.44
C GLY A 215 1.95 25.87 2.83
N ASN A 216 1.91 25.74 1.51
CA ASN A 216 2.51 24.62 0.77
C ASN A 216 4.04 24.65 0.80
N ILE A 217 4.69 23.49 0.78
CA ILE A 217 6.14 23.37 0.61
C ILE A 217 6.38 22.71 -0.75
N ARG A 218 7.02 23.40 -1.68
CA ARG A 218 7.37 22.88 -3.01
C ARG A 218 8.86 22.61 -3.09
N ILE A 219 9.22 21.43 -3.62
CA ILE A 219 10.61 20.97 -3.78
C ILE A 219 10.86 20.60 -5.22
N ALA A 220 11.95 21.09 -5.82
CA ALA A 220 12.42 20.60 -7.10
C ALA A 220 13.94 20.56 -7.17
N GLY A 221 14.52 19.38 -7.39
CA GLY A 221 15.96 19.22 -7.55
C GLY A 221 16.78 19.42 -6.27
N LEU A 222 16.21 19.17 -5.09
CA LEU A 222 16.97 19.21 -3.84
C LEU A 222 17.83 17.95 -3.73
N SER A 223 19.15 18.09 -3.79
CA SER A 223 20.10 16.99 -3.60
C SER A 223 20.98 17.24 -2.39
N ARG A 224 21.06 16.27 -1.48
CA ARG A 224 21.90 16.36 -0.29
C ARG A 224 22.38 14.97 0.14
N SER A 225 23.50 14.92 0.86
CA SER A 225 24.01 13.69 1.46
C SER A 225 24.65 14.00 2.81
N GLY A 226 24.73 12.98 3.67
CA GLY A 226 25.32 13.08 5.01
C GLY A 226 24.43 13.71 6.08
N THR A 227 23.16 14.05 5.79
CA THR A 227 22.23 14.66 6.74
C THR A 227 20.82 14.10 6.56
N ASP A 228 20.08 13.85 7.63
CA ASP A 228 18.65 13.57 7.58
C ASP A 228 17.90 14.79 7.05
N ILE A 229 16.84 14.57 6.27
CA ILE A 229 15.95 15.64 5.81
C ILE A 229 14.57 15.42 6.42
N GLU A 230 14.09 16.42 7.15
CA GLU A 230 12.72 16.51 7.62
C GLU A 230 12.03 17.71 6.98
N ILE A 231 10.83 17.48 6.47
CA ILE A 231 9.96 18.51 5.91
C ILE A 231 8.64 18.41 6.63
N ARG A 232 8.25 19.49 7.31
CA ARG A 232 7.09 19.45 8.21
C ARG A 232 6.17 20.65 8.06
N GLN A 233 4.89 20.35 8.10
CA GLN A 233 3.76 21.27 8.18
C GLN A 233 2.83 20.82 9.31
N SER A 234 1.80 21.62 9.57
CA SER A 234 0.70 21.22 10.44
C SER A 234 -0.09 20.08 9.81
N PRO A 235 -0.22 18.92 10.50
CA PRO A 235 -0.94 17.75 9.99
C PRO A 235 -2.46 18.00 9.87
N ILE A 236 -2.98 19.03 10.54
CA ILE A 236 -4.38 19.48 10.47
C ILE A 236 -4.56 20.72 9.58
N GLY A 237 -3.47 21.30 9.09
CA GLY A 237 -3.49 22.47 8.21
C GLY A 237 -3.82 22.10 6.77
N ALA A 238 -4.23 23.08 5.96
CA ALA A 238 -4.57 22.86 4.55
C ALA A 238 -3.35 22.61 3.63
N GLY A 239 -2.14 22.82 4.13
CA GLY A 239 -0.89 22.76 3.36
C GLY A 239 -0.62 21.38 2.74
N SER A 240 0.14 21.39 1.65
CA SER A 240 0.67 20.20 0.98
C SER A 240 2.18 20.28 0.84
N ILE A 241 2.82 19.11 0.77
CA ILE A 241 4.21 18.97 0.31
C ILE A 241 4.15 18.56 -1.15
N ILE A 242 4.66 19.41 -2.04
CA ILE A 242 4.59 19.26 -3.49
C ILE A 242 5.98 18.90 -4.00
N LEU A 243 6.09 17.73 -4.61
CA LEU A 243 7.32 17.16 -5.15
C LEU A 243 7.31 17.33 -6.67
N ASP A 244 8.20 18.20 -7.15
CA ASP A 244 8.30 18.63 -8.54
C ASP A 244 9.60 18.10 -9.16
N ASP A 245 9.45 17.01 -9.89
CA ASP A 245 10.46 16.26 -10.63
C ASP A 245 10.89 16.94 -11.97
N ALA A 246 10.79 18.27 -12.07
CA ALA A 246 11.37 19.00 -13.20
C ALA A 246 12.52 19.89 -12.72
N PRO A 247 13.74 19.75 -13.30
CA PRO A 247 14.09 18.95 -14.49
C PRO A 247 14.56 17.50 -14.23
N GLY A 248 14.43 16.98 -13.00
CA GLY A 248 14.97 15.67 -12.60
C GLY A 248 14.24 15.07 -11.40
N PHE A 249 14.91 14.71 -10.31
CA PHE A 249 14.19 14.31 -9.08
C PHE A 249 13.67 15.54 -8.32
N ALA A 250 12.68 15.35 -7.44
CA ALA A 250 12.27 16.41 -6.52
C ALA A 250 13.23 16.50 -5.31
N LEU A 251 13.51 15.36 -4.68
CA LEU A 251 14.38 15.24 -3.50
C LEU A 251 15.28 13.99 -3.57
N ASN A 252 16.58 14.17 -3.42
CA ASN A 252 17.56 13.11 -3.28
C ASN A 252 18.37 13.32 -1.98
N ASN A 253 18.26 12.40 -1.02
CA ASN A 253 18.96 12.51 0.27
C ASN A 253 20.16 11.56 0.46
N GLY A 254 20.66 10.97 -0.63
CA GLY A 254 21.80 10.06 -0.57
C GLY A 254 21.53 8.88 0.37
N ALA A 255 22.38 8.66 1.38
CA ALA A 255 22.27 7.52 2.30
C ALA A 255 21.46 7.77 3.58
N ASN A 256 20.73 8.88 3.69
CA ASN A 256 20.03 9.23 4.91
C ASN A 256 18.51 9.16 4.75
N PRO A 257 17.78 8.90 5.85
CA PRO A 257 16.32 8.92 5.86
C PRO A 257 15.70 10.23 5.37
N ILE A 258 14.45 10.13 4.93
CA ILE A 258 13.59 11.27 4.57
C ILE A 258 12.33 11.22 5.42
N PHE A 259 11.96 12.34 6.04
CA PHE A 259 10.74 12.48 6.85
C PHE A 259 9.87 13.58 6.28
N LEU A 260 8.65 13.25 5.83
CA LEU A 260 7.68 14.21 5.31
C LEU A 260 6.42 14.20 6.18
N THR A 261 6.08 15.34 6.78
CA THR A 261 4.81 15.57 7.49
C THR A 261 4.02 16.66 6.79
N ALA A 262 2.93 16.31 6.12
CA ALA A 262 2.08 17.23 5.38
C ALA A 262 0.69 17.41 6.03
N GLY A 263 0.05 18.54 5.75
CA GLY A 263 -1.34 18.79 6.14
C GLY A 263 -2.37 18.01 5.33
N THR A 264 -3.64 18.42 5.38
CA THR A 264 -4.76 17.81 4.65
C THR A 264 -4.62 17.93 3.13
N GLY A 265 -3.74 18.82 2.64
CA GLY A 265 -3.37 18.92 1.24
C GLY A 265 -2.58 17.71 0.73
N GLY A 266 -1.93 16.97 1.62
CA GLY A 266 -1.23 15.72 1.30
C GLY A 266 0.20 15.89 0.79
N ILE A 267 0.78 14.78 0.35
CA ILE A 267 2.09 14.70 -0.31
C ILE A 267 1.83 14.42 -1.79
N VAL A 268 2.19 15.37 -2.66
CA VAL A 268 1.70 15.43 -4.03
C VAL A 268 2.85 15.41 -5.02
N ALA A 269 2.84 14.43 -5.92
CA ALA A 269 3.66 14.45 -7.15
C ALA A 269 3.03 15.38 -8.19
N VAL A 270 3.86 16.13 -8.93
CA VAL A 270 3.38 17.06 -9.97
C VAL A 270 3.25 16.38 -11.33
N ARG A 271 4.03 15.32 -11.58
CA ARG A 271 4.06 14.60 -12.87
C ARG A 271 4.20 13.10 -12.60
N SER A 272 4.08 12.32 -13.67
CA SER A 272 4.46 10.91 -13.71
C SER A 272 5.14 10.71 -15.05
N ASN A 273 6.47 10.67 -15.02
CA ASN A 273 7.32 10.62 -16.21
C ASN A 273 8.40 9.52 -16.09
N GLY A 274 8.33 8.68 -15.05
CA GLY A 274 9.33 7.66 -14.78
C GLY A 274 10.61 8.22 -14.17
N ILE A 275 10.56 9.42 -13.57
CA ILE A 275 11.63 10.03 -12.79
C ILE A 275 11.15 10.13 -11.34
N PRO A 276 11.90 9.58 -10.37
CA PRO A 276 11.43 9.52 -9.00
C PRO A 276 11.33 10.91 -8.37
N GLU A 277 10.23 11.17 -7.66
CA GLU A 277 10.16 12.33 -6.77
C GLU A 277 11.15 12.19 -5.61
N LEU A 278 11.25 11.00 -5.01
CA LEU A 278 12.13 10.75 -3.86
C LEU A 278 13.19 9.70 -4.18
N ILE A 279 14.45 10.05 -3.93
CA ILE A 279 15.62 9.17 -4.04
C ILE A 279 16.35 9.12 -2.70
N THR A 280 16.56 7.92 -2.16
CA THR A 280 17.47 7.70 -1.04
C THR A 280 17.92 6.23 -0.97
N THR A 281 19.09 5.98 -0.40
CA THR A 281 19.55 4.67 0.09
C THR A 281 19.56 4.60 1.61
N GLY A 282 19.03 5.63 2.28
CA GLY A 282 18.77 5.58 3.71
C GLY A 282 17.79 4.48 4.05
N ALA A 283 17.77 4.08 5.32
CA ALA A 283 16.96 2.94 5.75
C ALA A 283 15.45 3.17 5.51
N THR A 284 14.96 4.41 5.65
CA THR A 284 13.52 4.70 5.61
C THR A 284 13.14 5.98 4.86
N ILE A 285 11.91 5.97 4.33
CA ILE A 285 11.16 7.15 3.92
C ILE A 285 9.87 7.17 4.75
N ASN A 286 9.68 8.17 5.60
CA ASN A 286 8.51 8.29 6.46
C ASN A 286 7.53 9.33 5.89
N LEU A 287 6.32 8.90 5.57
CA LEU A 287 5.29 9.71 4.95
C LEU A 287 4.09 9.85 5.90
N GLU A 288 3.93 11.03 6.48
CA GLU A 288 2.90 11.32 7.46
C GLU A 288 1.96 12.42 6.95
N THR A 289 0.66 12.13 6.85
CA THR A 289 -0.31 13.14 6.42
C THR A 289 -1.74 12.68 6.72
N THR A 290 -2.63 13.62 7.03
CA THR A 290 -4.08 13.34 7.04
C THR A 290 -4.69 13.44 5.64
N GLY A 291 -3.97 14.02 4.66
CA GLY A 291 -4.35 14.13 3.26
C GLY A 291 -4.12 12.83 2.47
N GLY A 292 -3.93 12.96 1.15
CA GLY A 292 -3.55 11.84 0.27
C GLY A 292 -2.04 11.81 0.03
N ILE A 293 -1.54 10.71 -0.51
CA ILE A 293 -0.14 10.57 -0.95
C ILE A 293 -0.17 10.12 -2.40
N GLY A 294 0.29 10.97 -3.32
CA GLY A 294 0.14 10.73 -4.75
C GLY A 294 -1.34 10.64 -5.20
N SER A 295 -1.55 10.20 -6.43
CA SER A 295 -2.87 9.92 -7.00
C SER A 295 -2.75 8.86 -8.10
N ALA A 296 -3.88 8.32 -8.58
CA ALA A 296 -3.85 7.32 -9.66
C ALA A 296 -3.25 7.84 -10.98
N LEU A 297 -3.31 9.16 -11.23
CA LEU A 297 -2.74 9.79 -12.42
C LEU A 297 -1.30 10.29 -12.20
N LEU A 298 -0.95 10.54 -10.94
CA LEU A 298 0.32 11.12 -10.49
C LEU A 298 0.75 10.34 -9.23
N PRO A 299 1.11 9.05 -9.36
CA PRO A 299 1.60 8.28 -8.23
C PRO A 299 2.85 8.95 -7.66
N LEU A 300 3.10 8.78 -6.37
CA LEU A 300 4.40 9.18 -5.82
C LEU A 300 5.46 8.16 -6.28
N GLU A 301 6.31 8.56 -7.20
CA GLU A 301 7.39 7.76 -7.79
C GLU A 301 8.62 7.78 -6.86
N LEU A 302 9.08 6.59 -6.49
CA LEU A 302 10.13 6.36 -5.51
C LEU A 302 11.25 5.53 -6.13
N ALA A 303 12.50 5.83 -5.78
CA ALA A 303 13.63 4.99 -6.18
C ALA A 303 14.63 4.79 -5.04
N GLY A 304 15.05 3.54 -4.84
CA GLY A 304 16.30 3.24 -4.15
C GLY A 304 17.51 3.40 -5.06
N ALA A 305 18.70 3.64 -4.52
CA ALA A 305 19.89 3.45 -5.36
C ALA A 305 20.14 1.94 -5.55
N LYS A 306 20.69 1.62 -6.71
CA LYS A 306 21.05 0.26 -7.15
C LYS A 306 21.85 -0.48 -6.05
N GLY A 307 21.18 -1.31 -5.24
CA GLY A 307 21.79 -2.06 -4.14
C GLY A 307 21.11 -1.96 -2.76
N GLY A 308 20.10 -1.09 -2.59
CA GLY A 308 19.29 -1.04 -1.37
C GLY A 308 18.11 -0.08 -1.53
N SER A 309 16.89 -0.63 -1.60
CA SER A 309 15.66 0.17 -1.61
C SER A 309 15.29 0.58 -0.18
N PRO A 310 14.97 1.87 0.07
CA PRO A 310 14.52 2.32 1.39
C PRO A 310 13.17 1.69 1.73
N THR A 311 12.93 1.43 3.01
CA THR A 311 11.62 1.01 3.50
C THR A 311 10.70 2.22 3.62
N VAL A 312 9.59 2.21 2.89
CA VAL A 312 8.57 3.28 2.95
C VAL A 312 7.60 3.00 4.09
N LEU A 313 7.45 3.96 5.00
CA LEU A 313 6.51 3.93 6.12
C LEU A 313 5.43 4.98 5.89
N VAL A 314 4.16 4.62 6.14
CA VAL A 314 3.02 5.53 5.90
C VAL A 314 2.10 5.58 7.11
N GLY A 315 1.85 6.81 7.59
CA GLY A 315 0.77 7.11 8.52
C GLY A 315 0.93 6.49 9.91
N ALA A 316 2.15 6.38 10.43
CA ALA A 316 2.39 5.87 11.77
C ALA A 316 1.81 6.81 12.85
N THR A 317 1.82 8.12 12.59
CA THR A 317 1.24 9.14 13.48
C THR A 317 0.02 9.82 12.87
N TYR A 318 0.10 10.21 11.59
CA TYR A 318 -0.94 10.91 10.87
C TYR A 318 -1.40 10.06 9.69
N GLN A 319 -2.52 9.38 9.90
CA GLN A 319 -3.07 8.41 8.95
C GLN A 319 -3.78 9.11 7.78
N PRO A 320 -3.45 8.77 6.52
CA PRO A 320 -4.14 9.31 5.35
C PRO A 320 -5.64 9.03 5.38
N THR A 321 -6.45 10.04 5.10
CA THR A 321 -7.92 9.91 4.90
C THR A 321 -8.29 9.85 3.41
N ARG A 322 -7.31 10.07 2.53
CA ARG A 322 -7.43 10.00 1.08
C ARG A 322 -6.40 9.03 0.54
N ALA A 323 -6.58 8.62 -0.72
CA ALA A 323 -5.80 7.54 -1.33
C ALA A 323 -4.27 7.73 -1.18
N VAL A 324 -3.59 6.61 -0.96
CA VAL A 324 -2.13 6.48 -0.98
C VAL A 324 -1.77 5.70 -2.24
N VAL A 325 -1.03 6.33 -3.14
CA VAL A 325 -0.60 5.74 -4.41
C VAL A 325 0.91 5.89 -4.54
N LEU A 326 1.64 4.80 -4.36
CA LEU A 326 3.10 4.73 -4.42
C LEU A 326 3.54 3.89 -5.61
N SER A 327 4.54 4.35 -6.34
CA SER A 327 5.13 3.64 -7.47
C SER A 327 6.64 3.55 -7.33
N GLY A 328 7.20 2.34 -7.28
CA GLY A 328 8.64 2.13 -7.36
C GLY A 328 9.13 2.18 -8.80
N ILE A 329 10.05 3.09 -9.10
CA ILE A 329 10.87 3.03 -10.33
C ILE A 329 11.94 1.97 -10.09
N GLY A 330 11.54 0.70 -10.18
CA GLY A 330 12.31 -0.45 -9.74
C GLY A 330 11.63 -1.17 -8.57
N ASP A 331 12.42 -1.54 -7.57
CA ASP A 331 11.94 -2.29 -6.41
C ASP A 331 11.36 -1.35 -5.35
N LEU A 332 10.15 -1.66 -4.89
CA LEU A 332 9.46 -0.94 -3.83
C LEU A 332 9.44 -1.78 -2.56
N VAL A 333 10.09 -1.30 -1.50
CA VAL A 333 10.05 -1.93 -0.16
C VAL A 333 9.13 -1.11 0.73
N VAL A 334 8.10 -1.73 1.27
CA VAL A 334 7.07 -1.07 2.09
C VAL A 334 7.05 -1.72 3.46
N GLY A 335 7.23 -0.91 4.50
CA GLY A 335 7.07 -1.32 5.88
C GLY A 335 5.65 -1.06 6.36
N ALA A 336 5.51 -0.53 7.57
CA ALA A 336 4.21 -0.30 8.17
C ALA A 336 3.41 0.76 7.39
N VAL A 337 2.17 0.41 7.03
CA VAL A 337 1.21 1.33 6.41
C VAL A 337 -0.08 1.33 7.20
N THR A 338 -0.45 2.47 7.76
CA THR A 338 -1.76 2.64 8.40
C THR A 338 -2.52 3.80 7.76
N THR A 339 -3.75 3.55 7.33
CA THR A 339 -4.65 4.58 6.79
C THR A 339 -5.97 4.62 7.55
N ASN A 340 -6.64 5.79 7.53
CA ASN A 340 -7.97 5.94 8.11
C ASN A 340 -9.04 5.67 7.04
N ASN A 341 -9.22 4.39 6.71
CA ASN A 341 -10.17 3.92 5.68
C ASN A 341 -9.85 4.37 4.25
N ALA A 342 -8.63 4.86 4.00
CA ALA A 342 -8.22 5.31 2.67
C ALA A 342 -7.68 4.15 1.82
N PRO A 343 -7.94 4.14 0.49
CA PRO A 343 -7.36 3.15 -0.42
C PRO A 343 -5.83 3.24 -0.50
N LEU A 344 -5.18 2.09 -0.65
CA LEU A 344 -3.75 1.93 -0.85
C LEU A 344 -3.50 1.27 -2.22
N THR A 345 -2.65 1.89 -3.03
CA THR A 345 -2.16 1.33 -4.30
C THR A 345 -0.64 1.35 -4.30
N LEU A 346 -0.04 0.19 -4.52
CA LEU A 346 1.40 0.00 -4.59
C LEU A 346 1.75 -0.62 -5.95
N THR A 347 2.66 0.01 -6.69
CA THR A 347 3.18 -0.51 -7.96
C THR A 347 4.70 -0.59 -7.95
N GLY A 348 5.29 -1.62 -8.56
CA GLY A 348 6.74 -1.74 -8.68
C GLY A 348 7.17 -2.86 -9.62
N VAL A 349 8.48 -2.97 -9.87
CA VAL A 349 9.08 -4.13 -10.55
C VAL A 349 9.02 -5.32 -9.61
N ASN A 350 9.66 -5.20 -8.44
CA ASN A 350 9.37 -6.04 -7.29
C ASN A 350 8.69 -5.20 -6.21
N VAL A 351 7.80 -5.81 -5.43
CA VAL A 351 7.20 -5.18 -4.25
C VAL A 351 7.39 -6.09 -3.06
N ASP A 352 8.09 -5.59 -2.04
CA ASP A 352 8.38 -6.31 -0.81
C ASP A 352 7.67 -5.64 0.36
N ILE A 353 6.74 -6.36 0.99
CA ILE A 353 6.04 -5.93 2.19
C ILE A 353 6.76 -6.52 3.40
N THR A 354 7.31 -5.66 4.27
CA THR A 354 8.15 -6.09 5.40
C THR A 354 7.46 -5.98 6.75
N ASP A 355 6.31 -5.31 6.82
CA ASP A 355 5.55 -5.07 8.05
C ASP A 355 4.04 -4.94 7.77
N ASP A 356 3.25 -4.69 8.82
CA ASP A 356 1.79 -4.62 8.77
C ASP A 356 1.24 -3.55 7.81
N ILE A 357 0.20 -3.90 7.07
CA ILE A 357 -0.59 -2.97 6.24
C ILE A 357 -2.04 -2.99 6.73
N GLY A 358 -2.51 -1.89 7.31
CA GLY A 358 -3.88 -1.72 7.76
C GLY A 358 -4.55 -0.52 7.10
N THR A 359 -5.58 -0.77 6.28
CA THR A 359 -6.37 0.29 5.64
C THR A 359 -7.80 0.40 6.16
N GLY A 360 -8.16 -0.36 7.19
CA GLY A 360 -9.54 -0.45 7.69
C GLY A 360 -10.48 -0.96 6.59
N THR A 361 -11.47 -0.14 6.19
CA THR A 361 -12.36 -0.46 5.06
C THR A 361 -11.80 -0.07 3.69
N GLY A 362 -10.63 0.58 3.62
CA GLY A 362 -9.98 0.98 2.38
C GLY A 362 -9.61 -0.22 1.51
N ALA A 363 -9.59 -0.05 0.18
CA ALA A 363 -9.13 -1.10 -0.72
C ALA A 363 -7.59 -1.12 -0.80
N ILE A 364 -6.99 -2.30 -0.85
CA ILE A 364 -5.55 -2.50 -1.08
C ILE A 364 -5.36 -3.10 -2.48
N SER A 365 -4.50 -2.49 -3.28
CA SER A 365 -4.06 -3.01 -4.58
C SER A 365 -2.55 -3.00 -4.65
N ILE A 366 -1.94 -4.18 -4.66
CA ILE A 366 -0.49 -4.36 -4.76
C ILE A 366 -0.18 -5.03 -6.09
N THR A 367 0.59 -4.36 -6.95
CA THR A 367 0.96 -4.87 -8.26
C THR A 367 2.48 -4.84 -8.44
N ALA A 368 3.07 -6.03 -8.50
CA ALA A 368 4.45 -6.23 -8.89
C ALA A 368 4.53 -6.76 -10.32
N THR A 369 5.39 -6.17 -11.14
CA THR A 369 5.61 -6.66 -12.51
C THR A 369 6.31 -8.02 -12.49
N ASN A 370 7.25 -8.23 -11.56
CA ASN A 370 8.04 -9.44 -11.42
C ASN A 370 7.65 -10.21 -10.15
N ASN A 371 8.05 -9.75 -8.96
CA ASN A 371 7.80 -10.51 -7.73
C ASN A 371 7.10 -9.67 -6.67
N LEU A 372 6.13 -10.29 -6.00
CA LEU A 372 5.47 -9.75 -4.82
C LEU A 372 5.86 -10.63 -3.62
N SER A 373 6.58 -10.05 -2.68
CA SER A 373 6.93 -10.72 -1.43
C SER A 373 6.13 -10.14 -0.28
N LEU A 374 5.42 -11.01 0.43
CA LEU A 374 4.76 -10.70 1.70
C LEU A 374 5.63 -11.33 2.79
N GLY A 375 6.51 -10.53 3.39
CA GLY A 375 7.53 -10.95 4.34
C GLY A 375 7.18 -10.61 5.81
N GLY A 376 8.08 -10.99 6.72
CA GLY A 376 7.97 -10.67 8.14
C GLY A 376 6.84 -11.39 8.88
N THR A 377 6.31 -10.77 9.92
CA THR A 377 5.10 -11.20 10.65
C THR A 377 3.87 -10.38 10.22
N SER A 378 3.90 -9.85 9.00
CA SER A 378 2.98 -8.84 8.51
C SER A 378 1.52 -9.32 8.47
N ALA A 379 0.61 -8.48 8.95
CA ALA A 379 -0.82 -8.59 8.76
C ALA A 379 -1.27 -7.57 7.69
N ILE A 380 -1.85 -8.05 6.60
CA ILE A 380 -2.40 -7.22 5.53
C ILE A 380 -3.92 -7.23 5.65
N GLN A 381 -4.50 -6.08 5.99
CA GLN A 381 -5.92 -5.93 6.31
C GLN A 381 -6.54 -4.74 5.55
N GLY A 382 -7.62 -5.01 4.82
CA GLY A 382 -8.36 -4.00 4.07
C GLY A 382 -9.76 -4.44 3.70
N GLY A 383 -10.57 -3.53 3.15
CA GLY A 383 -11.94 -3.84 2.71
C GLY A 383 -11.97 -4.81 1.53
N LYS A 384 -11.21 -4.50 0.47
CA LYS A 384 -10.93 -5.35 -0.69
C LYS A 384 -9.41 -5.47 -0.82
N ILE A 385 -8.89 -6.64 -1.16
CA ILE A 385 -7.46 -6.82 -1.39
C ILE A 385 -7.23 -7.43 -2.77
N LEU A 386 -6.38 -6.80 -3.57
CA LEU A 386 -5.85 -7.33 -4.82
C LEU A 386 -4.34 -7.47 -4.69
N LEU A 387 -3.84 -8.70 -4.82
CA LEU A 387 -2.42 -9.03 -4.87
C LEU A 387 -2.11 -9.52 -6.28
N SER A 388 -1.27 -8.80 -7.02
CA SER A 388 -0.92 -9.12 -8.39
C SER A 388 0.60 -9.19 -8.57
N SER A 389 1.09 -10.30 -9.11
CA SER A 389 2.49 -10.52 -9.47
C SER A 389 2.59 -11.14 -10.86
N GLY A 390 3.40 -10.55 -11.75
CA GLY A 390 3.66 -11.18 -13.06
C GLY A 390 4.51 -12.46 -12.97
N GLY A 391 5.31 -12.60 -11.91
CA GLY A 391 6.19 -13.74 -11.62
C GLY A 391 5.79 -14.44 -10.32
N ILE A 392 6.63 -14.37 -9.27
CA ILE A 392 6.39 -15.09 -8.01
C ILE A 392 5.56 -14.24 -7.05
N LEU A 393 4.54 -14.82 -6.44
CA LEU A 393 3.94 -14.31 -5.22
C LEU A 393 4.39 -15.21 -4.06
N SER A 394 5.18 -14.65 -3.14
CA SER A 394 5.66 -15.35 -1.95
C SER A 394 5.00 -14.82 -0.69
N GLN A 395 4.54 -15.73 0.16
CA GLN A 395 4.01 -15.42 1.49
C GLN A 395 4.88 -16.12 2.53
N ALA A 396 5.57 -15.35 3.38
CA ALA A 396 6.38 -15.88 4.46
C ALA A 396 5.53 -16.54 5.57
N ALA A 397 6.18 -17.33 6.40
CA ALA A 397 5.53 -17.91 7.58
C ALA A 397 5.12 -16.80 8.56
N GLY A 398 3.92 -16.90 9.13
CA GLY A 398 3.38 -15.90 10.07
C GLY A 398 2.64 -14.73 9.42
N VAL A 399 2.77 -14.53 8.10
CA VAL A 399 2.02 -13.49 7.38
C VAL A 399 0.55 -13.87 7.25
N THR A 400 -0.34 -12.91 7.50
CA THR A 400 -1.80 -13.05 7.28
C THR A 400 -2.31 -12.00 6.33
N VAL A 401 -3.27 -12.37 5.48
CA VAL A 401 -3.98 -11.48 4.56
C VAL A 401 -5.47 -11.66 4.79
N SER A 402 -6.15 -10.60 5.19
CA SER A 402 -7.58 -10.64 5.51
C SER A 402 -8.30 -9.48 4.82
N ALA A 403 -9.17 -9.82 3.87
CA ALA A 403 -10.11 -8.87 3.29
C ALA A 403 -11.41 -8.83 4.10
N GLY A 404 -12.07 -7.68 4.12
CA GLY A 404 -13.41 -7.51 4.69
C GLY A 404 -14.50 -8.24 3.89
N ALA A 405 -15.68 -7.63 3.76
CA ALA A 405 -16.80 -8.22 3.01
C ALA A 405 -16.56 -8.31 1.49
N SER A 406 -15.51 -7.67 0.96
CA SER A 406 -15.14 -7.76 -0.46
C SER A 406 -14.09 -8.85 -0.69
N PRO A 407 -13.93 -9.32 -1.94
CA PRO A 407 -13.00 -10.40 -2.23
C PRO A 407 -11.55 -10.09 -1.89
N LEU A 408 -10.83 -11.14 -1.48
CA LEU A 408 -9.37 -11.24 -1.61
C LEU A 408 -9.07 -11.84 -2.99
N GLU A 409 -8.43 -11.08 -3.86
CA GLU A 409 -8.06 -11.52 -5.19
C GLU A 409 -6.53 -11.66 -5.31
N ILE A 410 -6.09 -12.81 -5.80
CA ILE A 410 -4.70 -13.19 -5.90
C ILE A 410 -4.40 -13.60 -7.35
N ILE A 411 -3.49 -12.87 -7.97
CA ILE A 411 -3.04 -13.04 -9.35
C ILE A 411 -1.53 -13.27 -9.33
N ALA A 412 -1.05 -14.41 -9.80
CA ALA A 412 0.39 -14.69 -9.82
C ALA A 412 0.82 -15.54 -11.02
N GLY A 413 2.07 -15.41 -11.43
CA GLY A 413 2.71 -16.35 -12.34
C GLY A 413 3.06 -17.68 -11.67
N THR A 414 3.44 -17.63 -10.39
CA THR A 414 3.75 -18.78 -9.51
C THR A 414 3.48 -18.42 -8.05
N PHE A 415 3.26 -19.44 -7.20
CA PHE A 415 3.01 -19.27 -5.76
C PHE A 415 4.09 -19.94 -4.92
N THR A 416 4.51 -19.25 -3.85
CA THR A 416 5.32 -19.81 -2.76
C THR A 416 4.69 -19.42 -1.43
N LEU A 417 3.71 -20.19 -0.96
CA LEU A 417 2.98 -19.88 0.26
C LEU A 417 3.54 -20.67 1.44
N SER A 418 3.93 -19.97 2.50
CA SER A 418 4.46 -20.54 3.74
C SER A 418 3.66 -20.13 4.99
N GLY A 419 2.56 -19.38 4.82
CA GLY A 419 1.67 -18.98 5.92
C GLY A 419 1.05 -20.17 6.66
N ALA A 420 0.52 -19.92 7.86
CA ALA A 420 -0.25 -20.90 8.62
C ALA A 420 -1.59 -21.22 7.90
N PRO A 421 -2.28 -22.32 8.26
CA PRO A 421 -3.65 -22.54 7.80
C PRO A 421 -4.54 -21.31 8.07
N GLN A 422 -5.47 -21.02 7.15
CA GLN A 422 -6.36 -19.85 7.23
C GLN A 422 -5.66 -18.47 7.21
N SER A 423 -4.38 -18.40 6.83
CA SER A 423 -3.65 -17.13 6.70
C SER A 423 -4.11 -16.26 5.52
N LEU A 424 -4.95 -16.78 4.61
CA LEU A 424 -5.54 -16.05 3.50
C LEU A 424 -7.07 -16.09 3.64
N ALA A 425 -7.65 -14.98 4.10
CA ALA A 425 -9.06 -14.90 4.47
C ALA A 425 -9.78 -13.74 3.79
N SER A 426 -11.09 -13.89 3.61
CA SER A 426 -11.99 -12.83 3.15
C SER A 426 -13.38 -13.14 3.64
N ALA A 427 -14.09 -12.18 4.26
CA ALA A 427 -15.50 -12.40 4.60
C ALA A 427 -16.42 -12.49 3.36
N GLY A 428 -15.90 -12.15 2.17
CA GLY A 428 -16.53 -12.40 0.87
C GLY A 428 -16.06 -13.72 0.24
N SER A 429 -15.12 -13.61 -0.70
CA SER A 429 -14.58 -14.76 -1.44
C SER A 429 -13.07 -14.62 -1.62
N VAL A 430 -12.36 -15.75 -1.68
CA VAL A 430 -10.96 -15.77 -2.10
C VAL A 430 -10.88 -16.21 -3.55
N ILE A 431 -10.28 -15.39 -4.41
CA ILE A 431 -10.13 -15.64 -5.85
C ILE A 431 -8.65 -15.85 -6.14
N VAL A 432 -8.30 -16.97 -6.76
CA VAL A 432 -6.93 -17.30 -7.15
C VAL A 432 -6.90 -17.58 -8.64
N ARG A 433 -6.09 -16.82 -9.39
CA ARG A 433 -5.95 -17.03 -10.84
C ARG A 433 -4.53 -16.77 -11.34
N PRO A 434 -4.13 -17.39 -12.46
CA PRO A 434 -2.88 -17.08 -13.11
C PRO A 434 -2.79 -15.64 -13.61
N ALA A 435 -1.56 -15.09 -13.66
CA ALA A 435 -1.30 -13.73 -14.17
C ALA A 435 -1.56 -13.56 -15.67
N SER A 436 -1.43 -14.64 -16.46
CA SER A 436 -1.79 -14.66 -17.87
C SER A 436 -3.00 -15.56 -18.10
N ALA A 437 -3.95 -15.08 -18.89
CA ALA A 437 -5.15 -15.83 -19.27
C ALA A 437 -4.83 -17.17 -19.95
N GLY A 438 -3.68 -17.30 -20.63
CA GLY A 438 -3.24 -18.53 -21.30
C GLY A 438 -2.57 -19.56 -20.37
N SER A 439 -2.26 -19.17 -19.13
CA SER A 439 -1.53 -20.01 -18.19
C SER A 439 -2.37 -21.15 -17.62
N SER A 440 -1.74 -22.28 -17.31
CA SER A 440 -2.42 -23.38 -16.62
C SER A 440 -2.30 -23.27 -15.10
N LEU A 441 -3.37 -23.66 -14.39
CA LEU A 441 -3.40 -23.81 -12.94
C LEU A 441 -3.42 -25.29 -12.57
N GLY A 442 -2.44 -25.73 -11.79
CA GLY A 442 -2.30 -27.08 -11.26
C GLY A 442 -2.62 -27.11 -9.78
N ILE A 443 -3.41 -28.09 -9.35
CA ILE A 443 -3.73 -28.32 -7.94
C ILE A 443 -3.31 -29.75 -7.60
N GLY A 444 -2.32 -29.88 -6.72
CA GLY A 444 -1.62 -31.13 -6.41
C GLY A 444 -0.78 -31.70 -7.56
N ILE A 445 -0.60 -30.92 -8.64
CA ILE A 445 0.25 -31.25 -9.79
C ILE A 445 1.01 -30.02 -10.29
N VAL A 446 2.11 -30.28 -10.99
CA VAL A 446 2.96 -29.23 -11.56
C VAL A 446 2.42 -28.77 -12.92
N ARG A 447 2.10 -27.48 -12.97
CA ARG A 447 1.68 -26.59 -14.05
C ARG A 447 2.43 -25.26 -13.88
N GLN A 448 2.04 -24.23 -14.63
CA GLN A 448 2.64 -22.91 -14.52
C GLN A 448 2.38 -22.28 -13.15
N VAL A 449 1.12 -22.33 -12.70
CA VAL A 449 0.72 -21.94 -11.35
C VAL A 449 0.36 -23.20 -10.58
N ASN A 450 0.94 -23.41 -9.39
CA ASN A 450 0.76 -24.64 -8.61
C ASN A 450 0.23 -24.35 -7.22
N LEU A 451 -0.77 -25.12 -6.81
CA LEU A 451 -1.30 -25.15 -5.46
C LEU A 451 -1.17 -26.56 -4.91
N THR A 452 -0.47 -26.74 -3.81
CA THR A 452 -0.44 -27.99 -3.04
C THR A 452 -1.63 -28.07 -2.08
N GLN A 453 -1.86 -29.23 -1.45
CA GLN A 453 -2.88 -29.32 -0.40
C GLN A 453 -2.60 -28.36 0.77
N ALA A 454 -1.33 -28.14 1.11
CA ALA A 454 -0.95 -27.17 2.13
C ALA A 454 -1.37 -25.76 1.74
N ASP A 455 -1.27 -25.40 0.45
CA ASP A 455 -1.71 -24.11 -0.08
C ASP A 455 -3.23 -23.95 0.01
N ILE A 456 -3.99 -25.00 -0.34
CA ILE A 456 -5.45 -24.99 -0.19
C ILE A 456 -5.86 -24.79 1.28
N ASN A 457 -5.16 -25.42 2.23
CA ASN A 457 -5.45 -25.28 3.65
C ASN A 457 -5.14 -23.88 4.23
N ARG A 458 -4.43 -23.01 3.48
CA ARG A 458 -4.17 -21.62 3.89
C ARG A 458 -5.37 -20.70 3.67
N PHE A 459 -6.35 -21.12 2.87
CA PHE A 459 -7.59 -20.37 2.72
C PHE A 459 -8.53 -20.62 3.91
N ASP A 460 -9.20 -19.58 4.38
CA ASP A 460 -10.19 -19.70 5.46
C ASP A 460 -11.36 -20.58 4.99
N PRO A 461 -11.66 -21.73 5.66
CA PRO A 461 -12.65 -22.73 5.26
C PRO A 461 -14.10 -22.21 5.21
N THR A 462 -14.38 -21.06 5.82
CA THR A 462 -15.73 -20.47 5.87
C THR A 462 -16.09 -19.66 4.63
N THR A 463 -15.11 -19.43 3.75
CA THR A 463 -15.21 -18.52 2.61
C THR A 463 -15.42 -19.29 1.30
N THR A 464 -15.97 -18.66 0.27
CA THR A 464 -15.98 -19.32 -1.06
C THR A 464 -14.62 -19.17 -1.71
N LEU A 465 -14.00 -20.29 -2.12
CA LEU A 465 -12.76 -20.32 -2.89
C LEU A 465 -13.07 -20.38 -4.39
N ILE A 466 -12.59 -19.43 -5.17
CA ILE A 466 -12.73 -19.38 -6.62
C ILE A 466 -11.35 -19.59 -7.25
N LEU A 467 -11.21 -20.64 -8.06
CA LEU A 467 -9.98 -21.01 -8.76
C LEU A 467 -10.15 -20.78 -10.26
N GLY A 468 -9.38 -19.83 -10.81
CA GLY A 468 -9.48 -19.39 -12.20
C GLY A 468 -10.40 -18.17 -12.40
N SER A 469 -10.89 -17.98 -13.62
CA SER A 469 -11.78 -16.87 -13.97
C SER A 469 -12.55 -17.14 -15.27
N THR A 470 -13.60 -16.37 -15.54
CA THR A 470 -14.35 -16.39 -16.80
C THR A 470 -13.54 -15.98 -18.03
N THR A 471 -12.31 -15.49 -17.85
CA THR A 471 -11.38 -15.13 -18.93
C THR A 471 -10.17 -16.07 -18.99
N GLN A 472 -10.14 -17.14 -18.17
CA GLN A 472 -9.03 -18.08 -18.14
C GLN A 472 -9.11 -19.06 -19.31
N THR A 473 -8.22 -18.89 -20.29
CA THR A 473 -8.13 -19.76 -21.47
C THR A 473 -7.26 -21.01 -21.28
N GLY A 474 -6.37 -21.00 -20.27
CA GLY A 474 -5.53 -22.15 -19.94
C GLY A 474 -6.25 -23.22 -19.11
N GLU A 475 -5.72 -24.45 -19.14
CA GLU A 475 -6.26 -25.60 -18.39
C GLU A 475 -6.16 -25.39 -16.89
N ILE A 476 -7.21 -25.79 -16.15
CA ILE A 476 -7.14 -26.01 -14.70
C ILE A 476 -7.15 -27.51 -14.44
N ALA A 477 -6.09 -28.04 -13.84
CA ALA A 477 -5.93 -29.48 -13.63
C ALA A 477 -5.71 -29.79 -12.13
N MET A 478 -6.41 -30.82 -11.62
CA MET A 478 -6.35 -31.28 -10.23
C MET A 478 -5.83 -32.71 -10.16
N ALA A 479 -4.89 -33.05 -9.28
CA ALA A 479 -4.54 -34.45 -8.97
C ALA A 479 -3.91 -34.58 -7.58
N GLY A 480 -3.56 -35.80 -7.17
CA GLY A 480 -2.82 -36.06 -5.93
C GLY A 480 -3.65 -36.12 -4.65
N GLY A 481 -4.98 -36.24 -4.75
CA GLY A 481 -5.86 -36.30 -3.58
C GLY A 481 -6.09 -34.92 -2.96
N VAL A 482 -6.77 -34.05 -3.70
CA VAL A 482 -7.06 -32.68 -3.28
C VAL A 482 -8.31 -32.66 -2.41
N ASN A 483 -8.24 -32.05 -1.22
CA ASN A 483 -9.37 -31.83 -0.34
C ASN A 483 -9.71 -30.34 -0.27
N PHE A 484 -10.94 -29.97 -0.62
CA PHE A 484 -11.46 -28.60 -0.49
C PHE A 484 -12.28 -28.45 0.80
N PRO A 485 -11.75 -27.76 1.82
CA PRO A 485 -12.50 -27.57 3.07
C PRO A 485 -13.67 -26.57 2.89
N ASN A 486 -13.58 -25.73 1.86
CA ASN A 486 -14.50 -24.66 1.47
C ASN A 486 -15.55 -25.09 0.44
N ASP A 487 -16.62 -24.30 0.34
CA ASP A 487 -17.34 -24.17 -0.92
C ASP A 487 -16.38 -23.65 -2.00
N THR A 488 -16.21 -24.42 -3.07
CA THR A 488 -15.19 -24.15 -4.09
C THR A 488 -15.82 -24.06 -5.48
N ILE A 489 -15.41 -23.05 -6.24
CA ILE A 489 -15.76 -22.86 -7.65
C ILE A 489 -14.46 -22.93 -8.46
N VAL A 490 -14.34 -23.92 -9.33
CA VAL A 490 -13.29 -23.97 -10.34
C VAL A 490 -13.87 -23.46 -11.64
N GLN A 491 -13.28 -22.40 -12.20
CA GLN A 491 -13.84 -21.73 -13.36
C GLN A 491 -12.80 -21.40 -14.43
N VAL A 492 -13.14 -21.73 -15.68
CA VAL A 492 -12.40 -21.33 -16.87
C VAL A 492 -13.27 -20.49 -17.80
N ASP A 493 -12.65 -19.95 -18.86
CA ASP A 493 -13.34 -19.15 -19.87
C ASP A 493 -14.43 -19.96 -20.55
N THR A 494 -15.64 -19.44 -20.42
CA THR A 494 -16.85 -20.07 -20.91
C THR A 494 -17.02 -20.01 -22.43
N THR A 495 -16.18 -19.23 -23.12
CA THR A 495 -16.24 -18.97 -24.56
C THR A 495 -15.09 -19.58 -25.36
N SER A 496 -14.05 -20.10 -24.71
CA SER A 496 -12.90 -20.75 -25.37
C SER A 496 -12.83 -22.25 -25.06
N VAL A 497 -11.74 -22.90 -25.50
CA VAL A 497 -11.50 -24.35 -25.36
C VAL A 497 -10.83 -24.73 -24.02
N ALA A 498 -10.88 -23.85 -23.03
CA ALA A 498 -10.20 -24.03 -21.75
C ALA A 498 -10.75 -25.22 -20.97
N THR A 499 -9.92 -26.20 -20.59
CA THR A 499 -10.42 -27.43 -19.97
C THR A 499 -10.28 -27.41 -18.45
N ILE A 500 -11.27 -27.95 -17.74
CA ILE A 500 -11.10 -28.37 -16.34
C ILE A 500 -10.80 -29.86 -16.35
N ARG A 501 -9.71 -30.27 -15.70
CA ARG A 501 -9.26 -31.66 -15.66
C ARG A 501 -9.10 -32.15 -14.22
N VAL A 502 -9.63 -33.32 -13.92
CA VAL A 502 -9.40 -34.04 -12.66
C VAL A 502 -8.65 -35.32 -12.99
N ASP A 503 -7.42 -35.43 -12.52
CA ASP A 503 -6.48 -36.53 -12.70
C ASP A 503 -6.41 -37.43 -11.44
N GLN A 504 -5.41 -38.33 -11.38
CA GLN A 504 -5.26 -39.38 -10.36
C GLN A 504 -5.31 -38.86 -8.92
N GLY A 505 -5.87 -39.65 -8.00
CA GLY A 505 -5.85 -39.38 -6.55
C GLY A 505 -7.15 -38.79 -6.00
N GLY A 506 -8.04 -38.31 -6.87
CA GLY A 506 -9.39 -37.89 -6.51
C GLY A 506 -9.47 -36.47 -5.94
N VAL A 507 -10.70 -35.96 -5.86
CA VAL A 507 -11.05 -34.67 -5.27
C VAL A 507 -12.05 -34.92 -4.16
N THR A 508 -11.70 -34.58 -2.94
CA THR A 508 -12.61 -34.59 -1.80
C THR A 508 -12.99 -33.17 -1.38
N GLY A 509 -14.09 -33.00 -0.65
CA GLY A 509 -14.39 -31.71 -0.03
C GLY A 509 -15.50 -31.77 1.01
N SER A 510 -15.40 -30.92 2.04
CA SER A 510 -16.47 -30.75 3.05
C SER A 510 -17.53 -29.74 2.64
N GLY A 511 -17.24 -28.87 1.66
CA GLY A 511 -18.19 -27.95 1.05
C GLY A 511 -18.83 -28.48 -0.23
N SER A 512 -19.46 -27.57 -0.97
CA SER A 512 -19.92 -27.76 -2.34
C SER A 512 -18.76 -27.54 -3.34
N LEU A 513 -18.77 -28.24 -4.47
CA LEU A 513 -17.83 -28.04 -5.57
C LEU A 513 -18.59 -27.70 -6.84
N THR A 514 -18.24 -26.58 -7.47
CA THR A 514 -18.73 -26.19 -8.79
C THR A 514 -17.60 -26.20 -9.80
N LEU A 515 -17.72 -26.98 -10.87
CA LEU A 515 -16.81 -26.99 -12.02
C LEU A 515 -17.50 -26.24 -13.17
N ASN A 516 -17.04 -25.02 -13.48
CA ASN A 516 -17.64 -24.16 -14.50
C ASN A 516 -16.69 -23.96 -15.68
N ALA A 517 -16.91 -24.73 -16.74
CA ALA A 517 -16.18 -24.68 -18.00
C ALA A 517 -16.96 -24.03 -19.15
N GLY A 518 -18.22 -23.59 -18.94
CA GLY A 518 -19.06 -23.03 -20.01
C GLY A 518 -19.22 -23.98 -21.19
N LEU A 519 -18.74 -23.62 -22.38
CA LEU A 519 -18.76 -24.49 -23.57
C LEU A 519 -17.63 -25.53 -23.59
N ALA A 520 -16.61 -25.35 -22.76
CA ALA A 520 -15.45 -26.21 -22.76
C ALA A 520 -15.68 -27.51 -21.96
N PRO A 521 -14.91 -28.58 -22.22
CA PRO A 521 -15.13 -29.86 -21.54
C PRO A 521 -14.58 -29.85 -20.10
N VAL A 522 -15.26 -30.61 -19.25
CA VAL A 522 -14.77 -31.06 -17.95
C VAL A 522 -14.33 -32.51 -18.10
N ILE A 523 -13.05 -32.78 -17.91
CA ILE A 523 -12.42 -34.08 -18.12
C ILE A 523 -12.09 -34.70 -16.76
N ILE A 524 -12.54 -35.92 -16.51
CA ILE A 524 -12.21 -36.69 -15.30
C ILE A 524 -11.46 -37.95 -15.75
N SER A 525 -10.15 -37.93 -15.59
CA SER A 525 -9.21 -38.91 -16.15
C SER A 525 -8.28 -39.51 -15.09
N GLY A 526 -7.70 -40.69 -15.36
CA GLY A 526 -6.67 -41.28 -14.48
C GLY A 526 -7.19 -42.05 -13.27
N ILE A 527 -6.51 -43.15 -12.92
CA ILE A 527 -6.91 -44.11 -11.87
C ILE A 527 -7.10 -43.38 -10.52
N GLY A 528 -8.23 -43.63 -9.84
CA GLY A 528 -8.53 -43.05 -8.53
C GLY A 528 -9.01 -41.59 -8.56
N ALA A 529 -9.37 -41.04 -9.73
CA ALA A 529 -9.88 -39.67 -9.88
C ALA A 529 -11.36 -39.50 -9.47
N ASP A 530 -11.76 -40.09 -8.34
CA ASP A 530 -13.13 -39.96 -7.84
C ASP A 530 -13.35 -38.55 -7.28
N ILE A 531 -14.55 -37.99 -7.47
CA ILE A 531 -14.94 -36.73 -6.83
C ILE A 531 -15.91 -37.06 -5.71
N THR A 532 -15.60 -36.71 -4.47
CA THR A 532 -16.47 -36.92 -3.30
C THR A 532 -16.62 -35.64 -2.51
N VAL A 533 -17.80 -35.03 -2.53
CA VAL A 533 -18.08 -33.80 -1.78
C VAL A 533 -19.20 -34.01 -0.76
N ALA A 534 -19.16 -33.29 0.36
CA ALA A 534 -20.26 -33.33 1.32
C ALA A 534 -21.44 -32.44 0.91
N GLY A 535 -21.16 -31.28 0.30
CA GLY A 535 -22.17 -30.37 -0.25
C GLY A 535 -22.61 -30.75 -1.67
N ASN A 536 -23.09 -29.77 -2.43
CA ASN A 536 -23.52 -29.98 -3.82
C ASN A 536 -22.31 -30.16 -4.75
N LEU A 537 -22.41 -31.06 -5.72
CA LEU A 537 -21.50 -31.12 -6.87
C LEU A 537 -22.20 -30.56 -8.09
N THR A 538 -21.74 -29.43 -8.62
CA THR A 538 -22.26 -28.83 -9.85
C THR A 538 -21.20 -28.87 -10.95
N ILE A 539 -21.56 -29.37 -12.13
CA ILE A 539 -20.71 -29.39 -13.31
C ILE A 539 -21.43 -28.63 -14.41
N ASN A 540 -20.95 -27.41 -14.70
CA ASN A 540 -21.43 -26.57 -15.80
C ASN A 540 -20.38 -26.63 -16.91
N GLY A 541 -20.57 -27.46 -17.93
CA GLY A 541 -19.55 -27.63 -18.97
C GLY A 541 -20.14 -28.20 -20.26
N GLY A 542 -19.42 -28.02 -21.37
CA GLY A 542 -19.84 -28.53 -22.67
C GLY A 542 -19.97 -30.05 -22.67
N ILE A 543 -18.92 -30.76 -22.24
CA ILE A 543 -18.85 -32.23 -22.28
C ILE A 543 -18.19 -32.74 -20.99
N LEU A 544 -18.82 -33.70 -20.31
CA LEU A 544 -18.17 -34.46 -19.22
C LEU A 544 -17.52 -35.72 -19.79
N ILE A 545 -16.20 -35.87 -19.66
CA ILE A 545 -15.46 -37.03 -20.20
C ILE A 545 -14.86 -37.89 -19.10
N GLY A 546 -15.31 -39.14 -18.98
CA GLY A 546 -14.70 -40.16 -18.11
C GLY A 546 -13.79 -41.13 -18.89
N THR A 547 -12.56 -41.36 -18.43
CA THR A 547 -11.60 -42.27 -19.10
C THR A 547 -11.26 -43.56 -18.35
N ALA A 548 -11.74 -43.78 -17.13
CA ALA A 548 -11.84 -45.12 -16.51
C ALA A 548 -12.94 -45.15 -15.43
N ASN A 549 -13.21 -46.28 -14.76
CA ASN A 549 -14.30 -46.36 -13.78
C ASN A 549 -14.18 -45.27 -12.70
N ARG A 550 -15.14 -44.35 -12.60
CA ARG A 550 -15.12 -43.23 -11.65
C ARG A 550 -16.42 -43.10 -10.88
N THR A 551 -16.31 -42.53 -9.69
CA THR A 551 -17.43 -42.15 -8.84
C THR A 551 -17.46 -40.64 -8.68
N LEU A 552 -18.60 -40.04 -8.99
CA LEU A 552 -18.97 -38.70 -8.54
C LEU A 552 -19.95 -38.89 -7.38
N LYS A 553 -19.55 -38.45 -6.19
CA LYS A 553 -20.29 -38.63 -4.96
C LYS A 553 -20.58 -37.27 -4.31
N SER A 554 -21.82 -37.09 -3.89
CA SER A 554 -22.26 -35.99 -3.03
C SER A 554 -22.98 -36.58 -1.81
N SER A 555 -22.31 -36.61 -0.65
CA SER A 555 -22.82 -37.33 0.53
C SER A 555 -23.89 -36.59 1.32
N GLY A 556 -24.11 -35.30 1.04
CA GLY A 556 -25.12 -34.48 1.72
C GLY A 556 -25.83 -33.49 0.80
N GLY A 557 -25.60 -33.53 -0.52
CA GLY A 557 -26.16 -32.59 -1.48
C GLY A 557 -26.60 -33.23 -2.80
N ASN A 558 -26.88 -32.35 -3.76
CA ASN A 558 -27.27 -32.71 -5.12
C ASN A 558 -26.04 -32.89 -6.02
N ILE A 559 -26.18 -33.70 -7.07
CA ILE A 559 -25.27 -33.67 -8.22
C ILE A 559 -26.01 -33.03 -9.39
N VAL A 560 -25.51 -31.91 -9.89
CA VAL A 560 -26.09 -31.18 -11.02
C VAL A 560 -25.10 -31.18 -12.17
N VAL A 561 -25.49 -31.69 -13.34
CA VAL A 561 -24.67 -31.64 -14.56
C VAL A 561 -25.42 -30.88 -15.64
N ASN A 562 -24.97 -29.65 -15.89
CA ASN A 562 -25.51 -28.73 -16.88
C ASN A 562 -24.55 -28.64 -18.07
N GLY A 563 -24.99 -29.00 -19.26
CA GLY A 563 -24.12 -29.01 -20.43
C GLY A 563 -24.82 -29.31 -21.76
N ALA A 564 -24.49 -28.55 -22.79
CA ALA A 564 -25.06 -28.72 -24.13
C ALA A 564 -24.52 -29.94 -24.90
N GLY A 565 -23.32 -30.41 -24.58
CA GLY A 565 -22.56 -31.42 -25.34
C GLY A 565 -22.58 -32.85 -24.78
N GLY A 566 -23.36 -33.14 -23.74
CA GLY A 566 -23.56 -34.52 -23.26
C GLY A 566 -22.55 -35.03 -22.23
N VAL A 567 -22.84 -36.18 -21.64
CA VAL A 567 -21.94 -36.94 -20.75
C VAL A 567 -21.38 -38.11 -21.56
N ALA A 568 -20.08 -38.09 -21.87
CA ALA A 568 -19.44 -39.08 -22.72
C ALA A 568 -18.41 -39.93 -21.95
N SER A 569 -18.50 -41.25 -22.07
CA SER A 569 -17.38 -42.13 -21.73
C SER A 569 -16.58 -42.40 -23.01
N GLN A 570 -15.28 -42.11 -23.02
CA GLN A 570 -14.45 -42.32 -24.22
C GLN A 570 -14.04 -43.79 -24.41
N LEU A 571 -14.23 -44.65 -23.40
CA LEU A 571 -13.81 -46.05 -23.46
C LEU A 571 -15.00 -47.01 -23.25
N PRO A 572 -15.14 -48.05 -24.10
CA PRO A 572 -16.32 -48.92 -24.15
C PRO A 572 -16.58 -49.82 -22.92
N ALA A 573 -15.83 -49.66 -21.84
CA ALA A 573 -15.94 -50.49 -20.62
C ALA A 573 -15.80 -49.68 -19.32
N VAL A 574 -16.10 -48.38 -19.36
CA VAL A 574 -15.86 -47.44 -18.26
C VAL A 574 -17.16 -46.94 -17.66
N ALA A 575 -17.43 -47.34 -16.41
CA ALA A 575 -18.57 -46.92 -15.61
C ALA A 575 -18.33 -45.56 -14.94
N LEU A 576 -19.29 -44.64 -15.09
CA LEU A 576 -19.39 -43.42 -14.29
C LEU A 576 -20.53 -43.60 -13.30
N THR A 577 -20.21 -43.72 -12.01
CA THR A 577 -21.18 -43.81 -10.92
C THR A 577 -21.52 -42.42 -10.40
N LEU A 578 -22.81 -42.08 -10.32
CA LEU A 578 -23.30 -40.84 -9.71
C LEU A 578 -24.01 -41.19 -8.39
N ASP A 579 -23.38 -40.92 -7.25
CA ASP A 579 -23.88 -41.24 -5.92
C ASP A 579 -24.23 -39.94 -5.16
N ALA A 580 -25.48 -39.51 -5.21
CA ALA A 580 -25.95 -38.35 -4.46
C ALA A 580 -26.90 -38.76 -3.33
N ALA A 581 -26.75 -38.14 -2.17
CA ALA A 581 -27.75 -38.20 -1.09
C ALA A 581 -29.00 -37.35 -1.43
N GLY A 582 -28.82 -36.29 -2.23
CA GLY A 582 -29.89 -35.46 -2.78
C GLY A 582 -30.26 -35.84 -4.21
N LEU A 583 -30.79 -34.86 -4.95
CA LEU A 583 -31.26 -35.04 -6.31
C LEU A 583 -30.11 -35.04 -7.33
N ILE A 584 -30.19 -35.93 -8.31
CA ILE A 584 -29.35 -35.89 -9.50
C ILE A 584 -30.13 -35.18 -10.62
N ASN A 585 -29.68 -33.99 -11.03
CA ASN A 585 -30.29 -33.20 -12.12
C ASN A 585 -29.34 -33.17 -13.32
N LEU A 586 -29.82 -33.69 -14.45
CA LEU A 586 -29.05 -33.78 -15.69
C LEU A 586 -29.79 -33.04 -16.79
N SER A 587 -29.20 -31.95 -17.31
CA SER A 587 -29.80 -31.17 -18.40
C SER A 587 -29.26 -31.53 -19.79
N THR A 588 -28.43 -32.57 -19.89
CA THR A 588 -27.63 -32.86 -21.10
C THR A 588 -28.40 -33.66 -22.17
N THR A 589 -27.91 -33.62 -23.41
CA THR A 589 -28.59 -34.12 -24.63
C THR A 589 -28.22 -35.55 -25.05
N SER A 590 -27.24 -36.20 -24.42
CA SER A 590 -26.87 -37.59 -24.74
C SER A 590 -25.92 -38.21 -23.69
N PHE A 591 -25.99 -39.55 -23.52
CA PHE A 591 -24.95 -40.35 -22.84
C PHE A 591 -24.14 -41.19 -23.85
N GLY A 592 -22.82 -41.23 -23.68
CA GLY A 592 -21.94 -42.14 -24.44
C GLY A 592 -22.01 -43.59 -23.97
N LYS A 593 -21.62 -44.55 -24.84
CA LYS A 593 -21.60 -46.01 -24.52
C LYS A 593 -20.77 -46.28 -23.26
N GLY A 594 -21.32 -47.03 -22.29
CA GLY A 594 -20.58 -47.54 -21.13
C GLY A 594 -20.91 -46.93 -19.77
N VAL A 595 -21.82 -45.96 -19.67
CA VAL A 595 -22.22 -45.36 -18.39
C VAL A 595 -23.13 -46.32 -17.60
N THR A 596 -22.64 -46.83 -16.46
CA THR A 596 -23.44 -47.59 -15.49
C THR A 596 -23.88 -46.66 -14.37
N ASN A 597 -25.17 -46.33 -14.31
CA ASN A 597 -25.69 -45.46 -13.27
C ASN A 597 -26.31 -46.27 -12.12
N GLN A 598 -25.90 -45.98 -10.89
CA GLN A 598 -26.59 -46.38 -9.66
C GLN A 598 -27.05 -45.12 -8.94
N PHE A 599 -28.35 -44.88 -8.90
CA PHE A 599 -28.92 -43.71 -8.23
C PHE A 599 -29.50 -44.14 -6.88
N LEU A 600 -29.06 -43.56 -5.77
CA LEU A 600 -29.46 -43.99 -4.40
C LEU A 600 -30.59 -43.16 -3.77
N ALA A 601 -30.89 -41.97 -4.30
CA ALA A 601 -31.85 -41.02 -3.70
C ALA A 601 -32.87 -40.43 -4.71
N GLY A 602 -32.97 -41.01 -5.91
CA GLY A 602 -33.87 -40.56 -6.98
C GLY A 602 -33.19 -39.78 -8.10
N LEU A 603 -33.91 -39.62 -9.23
CA LEU A 603 -33.42 -39.00 -10.47
C LEU A 603 -34.45 -38.00 -10.99
N LYS A 604 -34.07 -36.74 -11.21
CA LYS A 604 -34.93 -35.75 -11.88
C LYS A 604 -34.35 -35.35 -13.23
N ILE A 605 -35.19 -35.41 -14.24
CA ILE A 605 -34.86 -35.03 -15.61
C ILE A 605 -35.72 -33.83 -15.98
N THR A 606 -35.09 -32.70 -16.26
CA THR A 606 -35.73 -31.39 -16.48
C THR A 606 -36.16 -31.23 -17.95
N ALA A 607 -37.23 -30.47 -18.21
CA ALA A 607 -37.78 -30.16 -19.54
C ALA A 607 -36.71 -29.79 -20.60
N GLY A 608 -36.84 -30.31 -21.84
CA GLY A 608 -35.96 -29.97 -22.97
C GLY A 608 -34.69 -30.83 -23.14
N SER A 609 -34.41 -31.75 -22.21
CA SER A 609 -33.33 -32.73 -22.32
C SER A 609 -33.75 -33.98 -23.10
N SER A 610 -32.81 -34.55 -23.89
CA SER A 610 -32.96 -35.87 -24.51
C SER A 610 -31.98 -36.82 -23.85
N ILE A 611 -32.47 -37.81 -23.11
CA ILE A 611 -31.61 -38.83 -22.51
C ILE A 611 -31.65 -40.09 -23.37
N VAL A 612 -30.57 -40.32 -24.10
CA VAL A 612 -30.30 -41.59 -24.78
C VAL A 612 -29.35 -42.38 -23.88
N MET A 613 -29.82 -43.42 -23.21
CA MET A 613 -28.98 -44.33 -22.43
C MET A 613 -28.50 -45.49 -23.32
N PRO A 614 -27.20 -45.64 -23.57
CA PRO A 614 -26.68 -46.70 -24.43
C PRO A 614 -26.36 -48.00 -23.67
N ASN A 615 -26.97 -49.10 -24.11
CA ASN A 615 -26.59 -50.52 -24.02
C ASN A 615 -26.15 -51.13 -22.66
N ALA A 616 -26.15 -50.41 -21.55
CA ALA A 616 -25.86 -50.91 -20.20
C ALA A 616 -27.12 -50.90 -19.32
N ALA A 617 -27.22 -51.86 -18.38
CA ALA A 617 -28.29 -51.87 -17.38
C ALA A 617 -28.08 -50.70 -16.39
N SER A 618 -29.14 -49.93 -16.12
CA SER A 618 -29.14 -48.86 -15.12
C SER A 618 -30.14 -49.20 -14.01
N THR A 619 -29.76 -48.99 -12.76
CA THR A 619 -30.62 -49.23 -11.59
C THR A 619 -30.83 -47.92 -10.84
N VAL A 620 -32.09 -47.53 -10.63
CA VAL A 620 -32.46 -46.39 -9.79
C VAL A 620 -33.08 -46.94 -8.51
N ASN A 621 -32.45 -46.69 -7.37
CA ASN A 621 -32.98 -46.99 -6.04
C ASN A 621 -33.56 -45.69 -5.45
N GLY A 622 -34.76 -45.30 -5.88
CA GLY A 622 -35.41 -44.05 -5.51
C GLY A 622 -36.43 -43.58 -6.55
N ALA A 623 -37.14 -42.47 -6.27
CA ALA A 623 -38.16 -41.95 -7.18
C ALA A 623 -37.54 -41.34 -8.45
N VAL A 624 -38.13 -41.60 -9.62
CA VAL A 624 -37.75 -40.98 -10.89
C VAL A 624 -38.81 -39.95 -11.27
N THR A 625 -38.43 -38.68 -11.42
CA THR A 625 -39.32 -37.61 -11.91
C THR A 625 -38.86 -37.11 -13.26
N ILE A 626 -39.74 -37.17 -14.25
CA ILE A 626 -39.48 -36.69 -15.62
C ILE A 626 -40.41 -35.52 -15.91
N GLU A 627 -39.85 -34.34 -16.20
CA GLU A 627 -40.61 -33.13 -16.53
C GLU A 627 -40.96 -33.02 -18.03
N ALA A 628 -41.94 -32.18 -18.33
CA ALA A 628 -42.64 -32.13 -19.61
C ALA A 628 -41.74 -31.67 -20.76
N GLY A 629 -41.90 -32.29 -21.94
CA GLY A 629 -41.16 -31.91 -23.14
C GLY A 629 -39.76 -32.54 -23.26
N THR A 630 -39.46 -33.57 -22.47
CA THR A 630 -38.26 -34.41 -22.63
C THR A 630 -38.55 -35.66 -23.45
N GLY A 631 -37.60 -36.04 -24.31
CA GLY A 631 -37.61 -37.32 -25.01
C GLY A 631 -36.64 -38.27 -24.33
N ILE A 632 -37.12 -39.36 -23.73
CA ILE A 632 -36.23 -40.36 -23.12
C ILE A 632 -36.29 -41.63 -23.95
N ASN A 633 -35.14 -42.06 -24.45
CA ASN A 633 -35.01 -43.29 -25.22
C ASN A 633 -34.03 -44.23 -24.52
N PHE A 634 -34.57 -45.22 -23.83
CA PHE A 634 -33.79 -46.28 -23.22
C PHE A 634 -33.55 -47.40 -24.24
N SER A 635 -32.28 -47.69 -24.56
CA SER A 635 -31.96 -48.83 -25.43
C SER A 635 -32.02 -50.20 -24.72
N LYS A 636 -32.19 -50.22 -23.39
CA LYS A 636 -32.42 -51.39 -22.52
C LYS A 636 -33.36 -51.02 -21.35
N PRO A 637 -34.04 -51.99 -20.69
CA PRO A 637 -34.96 -51.69 -19.58
C PRO A 637 -34.29 -50.91 -18.44
N LEU A 638 -35.00 -49.93 -17.87
CA LEU A 638 -34.60 -49.25 -16.64
C LEU A 638 -35.20 -50.01 -15.45
N THR A 639 -34.35 -50.50 -14.54
CA THR A 639 -34.85 -51.09 -13.29
C THR A 639 -34.97 -50.00 -12.24
N ALA A 640 -36.16 -49.42 -12.10
CA ALA A 640 -36.50 -48.54 -10.99
C ALA A 640 -37.04 -49.36 -9.81
N LEU A 641 -36.53 -49.13 -8.60
CA LEU A 641 -36.95 -49.79 -7.37
C LEU A 641 -37.91 -48.92 -6.53
N GLY A 642 -38.30 -47.74 -7.02
CA GLY A 642 -39.26 -46.81 -6.39
C GLY A 642 -40.18 -46.14 -7.42
N ASP A 643 -41.03 -45.22 -6.96
CA ASP A 643 -42.09 -44.58 -7.76
C ASP A 643 -41.55 -43.84 -8.99
N VAL A 644 -42.21 -44.03 -10.13
CA VAL A 644 -41.92 -43.30 -11.37
C VAL A 644 -43.05 -42.32 -11.66
N SER A 645 -42.72 -41.03 -11.64
CA SER A 645 -43.63 -39.94 -12.00
C SER A 645 -43.19 -39.30 -13.32
N ILE A 646 -44.09 -39.33 -14.31
CA ILE A 646 -43.86 -38.74 -15.63
C ILE A 646 -44.88 -37.63 -15.82
N ASP A 647 -44.42 -36.39 -15.89
CA ASP A 647 -45.25 -35.21 -16.11
C ASP A 647 -44.88 -34.61 -17.48
N GLY A 648 -45.66 -34.92 -18.54
CA GLY A 648 -45.42 -34.52 -19.95
C GLY A 648 -44.28 -35.21 -20.75
N GLY A 649 -44.31 -35.11 -22.09
CA GLY A 649 -43.34 -35.69 -23.06
C GLY A 649 -43.80 -36.93 -23.85
N THR A 650 -43.17 -37.21 -25.00
CA THR A 650 -43.34 -38.46 -25.79
C THR A 650 -42.12 -39.37 -25.59
N GLY A 651 -42.31 -40.54 -24.98
CA GLY A 651 -41.23 -41.50 -24.77
C GLY A 651 -41.74 -42.85 -24.27
N THR A 652 -40.90 -43.88 -24.41
CA THR A 652 -41.18 -45.25 -23.95
C THR A 652 -40.41 -45.50 -22.65
N VAL A 653 -41.12 -45.85 -21.58
CA VAL A 653 -40.53 -46.29 -20.31
C VAL A 653 -40.85 -47.78 -20.14
N ILE A 654 -39.82 -48.61 -19.93
CA ILE A 654 -39.96 -50.04 -19.62
C ILE A 654 -39.68 -50.21 -18.13
N LEU A 655 -40.63 -50.80 -17.41
CA LEU A 655 -40.58 -50.92 -15.95
C LEU A 655 -40.50 -52.39 -15.51
N PRO A 656 -39.87 -52.68 -14.36
CA PRO A 656 -39.93 -54.00 -13.76
C PRO A 656 -41.35 -54.30 -13.24
N ALA A 657 -41.68 -55.59 -13.13
CA ALA A 657 -42.94 -56.03 -12.55
C ALA A 657 -43.06 -55.55 -11.09
N GLY A 658 -44.17 -54.87 -10.76
CA GLY A 658 -44.49 -54.43 -9.38
C GLY A 658 -44.15 -52.96 -9.05
N ALA A 659 -43.76 -52.13 -10.01
CA ALA A 659 -43.57 -50.69 -9.78
C ALA A 659 -44.90 -49.92 -9.88
N ASP A 660 -45.16 -49.01 -8.92
CA ASP A 660 -46.27 -48.05 -9.00
C ASP A 660 -45.90 -46.89 -9.94
N ILE A 661 -46.85 -46.51 -10.81
CA ILE A 661 -46.65 -45.49 -11.84
C ILE A 661 -47.73 -44.43 -11.71
N ASN A 662 -47.31 -43.17 -11.60
CA ASN A 662 -48.22 -42.03 -11.71
C ASN A 662 -47.93 -41.29 -13.02
N VAL A 663 -48.91 -41.29 -13.94
CA VAL A 663 -48.78 -40.63 -15.25
C VAL A 663 -49.80 -39.52 -15.36
N THR A 664 -49.32 -38.28 -15.44
CA THR A 664 -50.14 -37.09 -15.66
C THR A 664 -49.92 -36.55 -17.09
N GLY A 665 -51.00 -36.33 -17.84
CA GLY A 665 -51.01 -35.77 -19.20
C GLY A 665 -51.34 -36.76 -20.34
N SER A 666 -51.79 -36.24 -21.50
CA SER A 666 -52.23 -37.01 -22.68
C SER A 666 -51.09 -37.35 -23.66
N GLY A 667 -51.19 -38.46 -24.40
CA GLY A 667 -50.31 -38.79 -25.55
C GLY A 667 -49.09 -39.68 -25.25
N LYS A 668 -49.16 -40.55 -24.24
CA LYS A 668 -48.02 -41.35 -23.77
C LYS A 668 -48.16 -42.84 -24.12
N THR A 669 -47.03 -43.50 -24.41
CA THR A 669 -46.96 -44.96 -24.60
C THR A 669 -46.13 -45.56 -23.48
N ILE A 670 -46.78 -46.29 -22.57
CA ILE A 670 -46.10 -47.07 -21.52
C ILE A 670 -46.06 -48.51 -22.00
N LEU A 671 -44.87 -49.08 -22.19
CA LEU A 671 -44.72 -50.52 -22.42
C LEU A 671 -44.46 -51.19 -21.07
N LEU A 672 -45.52 -51.81 -20.54
CA LEU A 672 -45.42 -52.72 -19.40
C LEU A 672 -45.05 -54.12 -19.92
N PRO A 673 -44.14 -54.86 -19.25
CA PRO A 673 -43.85 -56.24 -19.60
C PRO A 673 -45.06 -57.17 -19.41
#